data_AF-A0A964MVJ3-F1
#
_entry.id   AF-A0A964MVJ3-F1
#
_cell.length_a   1.000
_cell.length_b   1.000
_cell.length_c   1.000
_cell.angle_alpha   90.00
_cell.angle_beta   90.00
_cell.angle_gamma   90.00
#
_symmetry.space_group_name_H-M   'P 1'
#
loop_
_entity.id
_entity.type
_entity.pdbx_description
1 polymer ?
#
loop_
_entity_poly.entity_id
_entity_poly.type
_entity_poly.pdbx_seq_one_letter_code
_entity_poly.pdbx_strand_id
1 'polypeptide(L)'
;MIRTVNRGLVFMAGVGVILSSWAMLPSFLDLPLYFLVAGIFTLPGWSLAKWISGNGADRLTQGILALPTGYVASAIACAALRLVGISSPFAVLAASAGLAALLTFAFRRPQSGVIDLVRLDARDRVALTVLWLLALGVVGPVFALVGNTTPLGLAYRAYFNADLFVHMTVVAEFAKGTVPLANPFSPLEALPYYWTYFTLPGVFSQLRPTLPVDPAIMLTDTAMALVFISVGFLAVRNFGASALAGAISWAIILLASSFEGAYFLWDQIATGKPIAEFRTWNIDAVTRWVWNLPGVDGFQRAMWWTPQHLMALTLVFILLLVVARARGANTVAPSILEGLLLGAMLAISSFNGTLLVGSYAVAQVVILAAKRGRGFGTWLASRSIAAILVVLFLSLTLGLGMVQSTPNAFLIGWNRFFLRGPWTFVLLSFGPALFLAPLGVRAAFRASSRLVMTLASILVVITVVFLFVDLRGHENTQVIFRTGHLMYLCLGILLAFAIDSWRAAGGWRSVALSTALLLGAAVALPTVALDWYNARDISNIENSPGNFPWTVHISPDDDAAAQYIHAVLPATATVQTDALPRGRNTWAFVTAFARRRMAVGNGLFTLNPTRYQPAMARVHEAYQSPSAQAAHTAFVDLGVDYFYVGDVERKVNGASVQKFALHPSLFQPVYWRGSVEVFKVVK
;
A
#
# COMPACT_ATOMS: atom_id res chain seq x y z
N MET A 1 18.21 -34.88 -3.40
CA MET A 1 17.15 -34.23 -4.20
C MET A 1 16.67 -32.89 -3.60
N ILE A 2 16.00 -32.84 -2.44
CA ILE A 2 15.41 -31.60 -1.88
C ILE A 2 16.43 -30.46 -1.71
N ARG A 3 17.66 -30.74 -1.24
CA ARG A 3 18.71 -29.71 -1.09
C ARG A 3 19.10 -29.06 -2.42
N THR A 4 19.19 -29.87 -3.49
CA THR A 4 19.55 -29.41 -4.84
C THR A 4 18.42 -28.55 -5.43
N VAL A 5 17.18 -29.04 -5.33
CA VAL A 5 15.96 -28.30 -5.74
C VAL A 5 15.89 -26.96 -5.01
N ASN A 6 16.14 -26.95 -3.69
CA ASN A 6 16.12 -25.74 -2.89
C ASN A 6 17.17 -24.70 -3.35
N ARG A 7 18.41 -25.13 -3.65
CA ARG A 7 19.45 -24.20 -4.15
C ARG A 7 19.07 -23.60 -5.50
N GLY A 8 18.55 -24.42 -6.42
CA GLY A 8 18.08 -23.96 -7.72
C GLY A 8 16.93 -22.96 -7.61
N LEU A 9 15.92 -23.26 -6.78
CA LEU A 9 14.80 -22.35 -6.53
C LEU A 9 15.25 -21.03 -5.92
N VAL A 10 16.11 -21.05 -4.88
CA VAL A 10 16.60 -19.83 -4.24
C VAL A 10 17.40 -18.98 -5.22
N PHE A 11 18.22 -19.61 -6.06
CA PHE A 11 18.91 -18.92 -7.14
C PHE A 11 17.92 -18.27 -8.12
N MET A 12 16.91 -19.00 -8.58
CA MET A 12 15.87 -18.45 -9.46
C MET A 12 15.10 -17.29 -8.82
N ALA A 13 14.76 -17.36 -7.53
CA ALA A 13 14.11 -16.26 -6.84
C ALA A 13 15.05 -15.04 -6.73
N GLY A 14 16.34 -15.24 -6.44
CA GLY A 14 17.33 -14.17 -6.43
C GLY A 14 17.48 -13.51 -7.81
N VAL A 15 17.56 -14.31 -8.88
CA VAL A 15 17.55 -13.81 -10.26
C VAL A 15 16.25 -13.07 -10.57
N GLY A 16 15.10 -13.60 -10.15
CA GLY A 16 13.79 -12.96 -10.34
C GLY A 16 13.70 -11.59 -9.67
N VAL A 17 14.23 -11.45 -8.44
CA VAL A 17 14.35 -10.14 -7.76
C VAL A 17 15.23 -9.20 -8.58
N ILE A 18 16.43 -9.63 -8.98
CA ILE A 18 17.37 -8.78 -9.73
C ILE A 18 16.75 -8.34 -11.07
N LEU A 19 16.14 -9.25 -11.83
CA LEU A 19 15.53 -8.95 -13.12
C LEU A 19 14.33 -8.01 -12.97
N SER A 20 13.46 -8.25 -11.98
CA SER A 20 12.31 -7.38 -11.71
C SER A 20 12.78 -5.99 -11.29
N SER A 21 13.75 -5.90 -10.38
CA SER A 21 14.30 -4.62 -9.93
C SER A 21 15.05 -3.87 -11.02
N TRP A 22 15.79 -4.58 -11.88
CA TRP A 22 16.47 -3.99 -13.02
C TRP A 22 15.49 -3.38 -14.02
N ALA A 23 14.39 -4.08 -14.31
CA ALA A 23 13.36 -3.58 -15.22
C ALA A 23 12.64 -2.31 -14.73
N MET A 24 12.68 -2.03 -13.42
CA MET A 24 12.08 -0.82 -12.82
C MET A 24 13.02 0.39 -12.81
N LEU A 25 14.33 0.17 -12.99
CA LEU A 25 15.34 1.22 -12.86
C LEU A 25 15.83 1.70 -14.23
N PRO A 26 16.08 3.01 -14.39
CA PRO A 26 16.66 3.53 -15.62
C PRO A 26 18.14 3.14 -15.79
N SER A 27 18.84 2.79 -14.70
CA SER A 27 20.26 2.40 -14.73
C SER A 27 20.55 1.25 -13.78
N PHE A 28 21.36 0.29 -14.24
CA PHE A 28 21.83 -0.84 -13.44
C PHE A 28 22.69 -0.40 -12.24
N LEU A 29 23.38 0.74 -12.34
CA LEU A 29 24.22 1.27 -11.24
C LEU A 29 23.41 1.72 -10.01
N ASP A 30 22.10 1.94 -10.19
CA ASP A 30 21.22 2.41 -9.14
C ASP A 30 20.77 1.27 -8.23
N LEU A 31 20.86 0.04 -8.74
CA LEU A 31 20.42 -1.16 -8.06
C LEU A 31 21.28 -1.49 -6.83
N PRO A 32 22.63 -1.53 -6.90
CA PRO A 32 23.46 -1.71 -5.71
C PRO A 32 23.25 -0.61 -4.67
N LEU A 33 23.08 0.64 -5.10
CA LEU A 33 22.84 1.76 -4.20
C LEU A 33 21.51 1.59 -3.45
N TYR A 34 20.42 1.24 -4.16
CA TYR A 34 19.13 1.01 -3.54
C TYR A 34 19.21 -0.12 -2.50
N PHE A 35 19.81 -1.26 -2.84
CA PHE A 35 19.97 -2.37 -1.90
C PHE A 35 20.88 -2.02 -0.72
N LEU A 36 21.90 -1.20 -0.90
CA LEU A 36 22.73 -0.69 0.20
C LEU A 36 21.91 0.19 1.15
N VAL A 37 21.17 1.15 0.61
CA VAL A 37 20.30 2.06 1.38
C VAL A 37 19.24 1.26 2.13
N ALA A 38 18.52 0.36 1.46
CA ALA A 38 17.52 -0.52 2.07
C ALA A 38 18.13 -1.46 3.11
N GLY A 39 19.33 -1.98 2.86
CA GLY A 39 20.10 -2.80 3.79
C GLY A 39 20.39 -2.05 5.08
N ILE A 40 20.97 -0.85 4.99
CA ILE A 40 21.26 0.02 6.14
C ILE A 40 19.96 0.38 6.88
N PHE A 41 18.92 0.76 6.15
CA PHE A 41 17.63 1.16 6.69
C PHE A 41 16.92 0.02 7.43
N THR A 42 17.21 -1.25 7.12
CA THR A 42 16.61 -2.41 7.82
C THR A 42 17.53 -3.02 8.88
N LEU A 43 18.75 -2.51 9.08
CA LEU A 43 19.72 -3.03 10.06
C LEU A 43 19.16 -3.16 11.50
N PRO A 44 18.41 -2.18 12.06
CA PRO A 44 17.85 -2.31 13.40
C PRO A 44 17.01 -3.58 13.60
N GLY A 45 16.41 -4.05 12.51
CA GLY A 45 15.54 -5.21 12.48
C GLY A 45 16.23 -6.50 12.90
N TRP A 46 17.53 -6.68 12.65
CA TRP A 46 18.23 -7.92 13.02
C TRP A 46 18.27 -8.12 14.54
N SER A 47 18.50 -7.04 15.28
CA SER A 47 18.50 -7.06 16.75
C SER A 47 17.10 -7.23 17.31
N LEU A 48 16.10 -6.59 16.69
CA LEU A 48 14.68 -6.78 17.05
C LEU A 48 14.21 -8.20 16.77
N ALA A 49 14.53 -8.76 15.60
CA ALA A 49 14.21 -10.14 15.25
C ALA A 49 14.83 -11.13 16.24
N LYS A 50 16.09 -10.92 16.63
CA LYS A 50 16.76 -11.73 17.66
C LYS A 50 16.08 -11.60 19.03
N TRP A 51 15.62 -10.42 19.41
CA TRP A 51 14.84 -10.23 20.64
C TRP A 51 13.48 -10.96 20.56
N ILE A 52 12.80 -10.88 19.41
CA ILE A 52 11.49 -11.51 19.18
C ILE A 52 11.63 -13.04 19.18
N SER A 53 12.60 -13.61 18.46
CA SER A 53 12.71 -15.05 18.22
C SER A 53 13.67 -15.78 19.16
N GLY A 54 14.59 -15.05 19.80
CA GLY A 54 15.70 -15.60 20.56
C GLY A 54 16.82 -16.18 19.69
N ASN A 55 17.88 -16.65 20.35
CA ASN A 55 19.05 -17.27 19.71
C ASN A 55 18.76 -18.64 19.07
N GLY A 56 17.62 -19.26 19.43
CA GLY A 56 17.26 -20.60 18.95
C GLY A 56 16.69 -20.62 17.53
N ALA A 57 16.24 -19.47 17.01
CA ALA A 57 15.66 -19.39 15.67
C ALA A 57 16.71 -19.49 14.57
N ASP A 58 16.32 -20.01 13.40
CA ASP A 58 17.19 -20.03 12.24
C ASP A 58 17.34 -18.63 11.60
N ARG A 59 18.42 -18.44 10.82
CA ARG A 59 18.72 -17.14 10.20
C ARG A 59 17.66 -16.68 9.20
N LEU A 60 16.93 -17.58 8.55
CA LEU A 60 15.89 -17.20 7.60
C LEU A 60 14.69 -16.63 8.35
N THR A 61 14.25 -17.29 9.44
CA THR A 61 13.22 -16.75 10.34
C THR A 61 13.61 -15.37 10.87
N GLN A 62 14.86 -15.20 11.32
CA GLN A 62 15.36 -13.90 11.79
C GLN A 62 15.36 -12.86 10.67
N GLY A 63 15.80 -13.20 9.46
CA GLY A 63 15.76 -12.31 8.31
C GLY A 63 14.35 -11.86 7.94
N ILE A 64 13.38 -12.79 7.90
CA ILE A 64 11.97 -12.50 7.60
C ILE A 64 11.38 -11.51 8.60
N LEU A 65 11.69 -11.66 9.90
CA LEU A 65 11.23 -10.74 10.94
C LEU A 65 12.02 -9.43 10.96
N ALA A 66 13.30 -9.46 10.59
CA ALA A 66 14.18 -8.30 10.61
C ALA A 66 13.75 -7.25 9.59
N LEU A 67 13.37 -7.66 8.38
CA LEU A 67 12.99 -6.70 7.33
C LEU A 67 11.86 -5.74 7.75
N PRO A 68 10.66 -6.21 8.16
CA PRO A 68 9.57 -5.31 8.53
C PRO A 68 9.85 -4.56 9.85
N THR A 69 10.48 -5.20 10.84
CA THR A 69 10.74 -4.55 12.13
C THR A 69 11.83 -3.49 12.03
N GLY A 70 12.85 -3.73 11.21
CA GLY A 70 13.90 -2.77 10.90
C GLY A 70 13.36 -1.58 10.12
N TYR A 71 12.52 -1.85 9.10
CA TYR A 71 11.85 -0.80 8.34
C TYR A 71 11.06 0.15 9.25
N VAL A 72 10.23 -0.41 10.13
CA VAL A 72 9.45 0.35 11.10
C VAL A 72 10.36 1.18 12.01
N ALA A 73 11.38 0.55 12.60
CA ALA A 73 12.29 1.21 13.53
C ALA A 73 13.01 2.41 12.88
N SER A 74 13.50 2.24 11.65
CA SER A 74 14.16 3.32 10.91
C SER A 74 13.21 4.39 10.40
N ALA A 75 11.99 4.03 10.01
CA ALA A 75 10.96 5.00 9.65
C ALA A 75 10.56 5.88 10.85
N ILE A 76 10.44 5.30 12.06
CA ILE A 76 10.20 6.04 13.29
C ILE A 76 11.40 6.91 13.66
N ALA A 77 12.63 6.39 13.54
CA ALA A 77 13.84 7.19 13.78
C ALA A 77 13.89 8.39 12.82
N CYS A 78 13.52 8.19 11.55
CA CYS A 78 13.38 9.27 10.58
C CYS A 78 12.31 10.29 11.00
N ALA A 79 11.14 9.84 11.44
CA ALA A 79 10.07 10.70 11.94
C ALA A 79 10.52 11.53 13.16
N ALA A 80 11.26 10.91 14.09
CA ALA A 80 11.83 11.59 15.26
C ALA A 80 12.91 12.63 14.88
N LEU A 81 13.81 12.30 13.96
CA LEU A 81 14.78 13.26 13.41
C LEU A 81 14.08 14.46 12.76
N ARG A 82 13.00 14.20 12.02
CA ARG A 82 12.21 15.28 11.41
C ARG A 82 11.58 16.16 12.48
N LEU A 83 11.03 15.64 13.58
CA LEU A 83 10.51 16.48 14.66
C LEU A 83 11.50 17.51 15.21
N VAL A 84 12.80 17.22 15.14
CA VAL A 84 13.87 18.14 15.57
C VAL A 84 14.52 18.91 14.40
N GLY A 85 13.87 18.93 13.22
CA GLY A 85 14.31 19.69 12.05
C GLY A 85 15.38 19.00 11.19
N ILE A 86 15.72 17.74 11.44
CA ILE A 86 16.76 17.01 10.70
C ILE A 86 16.11 16.18 9.58
N SER A 87 16.49 16.46 8.33
CA SER A 87 15.93 15.80 7.14
C SER A 87 16.96 15.24 6.14
N SER A 88 18.24 15.26 6.51
CA SER A 88 19.33 14.73 5.67
C SER A 88 19.22 13.20 5.51
N PRO A 89 19.34 12.65 4.28
CA PRO A 89 19.31 11.21 4.07
C PRO A 89 20.45 10.49 4.82
N PHE A 90 21.62 11.12 4.92
CA PHE A 90 22.76 10.56 5.66
C PHE A 90 22.50 10.51 7.16
N ALA A 91 21.81 11.51 7.73
CA ALA A 91 21.43 11.49 9.14
C ALA A 91 20.43 10.36 9.43
N VAL A 92 19.48 10.11 8.52
CA VAL A 92 18.53 8.99 8.64
C VAL A 92 19.24 7.64 8.58
N LEU A 93 20.18 7.47 7.65
CA LEU A 93 20.98 6.24 7.54
C LEU A 93 21.91 6.04 8.74
N ALA A 94 22.56 7.10 9.22
CA ALA A 94 23.40 7.07 10.42
C ALA A 94 22.57 6.75 11.67
N ALA A 95 21.38 7.33 11.83
CA ALA A 95 20.47 7.00 12.92
C ALA A 95 19.98 5.55 12.85
N SER A 96 19.74 5.03 11.64
CA SER A 96 19.41 3.62 11.44
C SER A 96 20.55 2.70 11.89
N ALA A 97 21.79 2.98 11.46
CA ALA A 97 22.96 2.21 11.88
C ALA A 97 23.24 2.34 13.39
N GLY A 98 23.13 3.55 13.94
CA GLY A 98 23.30 3.83 15.37
C GLY A 98 22.25 3.13 16.22
N LEU A 99 20.98 3.14 15.80
CA LEU A 99 19.91 2.40 16.45
C LEU A 99 20.18 0.89 16.39
N ALA A 100 20.67 0.37 15.26
CA ALA A 100 21.04 -1.04 15.15
C ALA A 100 22.16 -1.41 16.15
N ALA A 101 23.19 -0.57 16.29
CA ALA A 101 24.27 -0.78 17.27
C ALA A 101 23.73 -0.76 18.72
N LEU A 102 22.88 0.21 19.06
CA LEU A 102 22.26 0.33 20.37
C LEU A 102 21.38 -0.89 20.70
N LEU A 103 20.53 -1.31 19.77
CA LEU A 103 19.67 -2.49 19.96
C LEU A 103 20.50 -3.78 20.01
N THR A 104 21.59 -3.88 19.25
CA THR A 104 22.52 -5.02 19.33
C THR A 104 23.13 -5.11 20.73
N PHE A 105 23.53 -3.97 21.30
CA PHE A 105 24.06 -3.91 22.66
C PHE A 105 22.99 -4.26 23.70
N ALA A 106 21.79 -3.66 23.60
CA ALA A 106 20.67 -3.91 24.52
C ALA A 106 20.22 -5.38 24.48
N PHE A 107 20.21 -6.01 23.30
CA PHE A 107 19.77 -7.38 23.07
C PHE A 107 20.94 -8.33 22.75
N ARG A 108 22.10 -8.13 23.38
CA ARG A 108 23.26 -9.02 23.18
C ARG A 108 23.07 -10.43 23.74
N ARG A 109 22.24 -10.60 24.79
CA ARG A 109 22.04 -11.88 25.53
C ARG A 109 20.59 -12.43 25.61
N PRO A 110 19.70 -12.29 24.61
CA PRO A 110 18.39 -12.95 24.65
C PRO A 110 18.57 -14.45 24.44
N GLN A 111 18.71 -15.19 25.55
CA GLN A 111 18.73 -16.66 25.49
C GLN A 111 17.37 -17.22 25.06
N SER A 112 16.28 -16.61 25.53
CA SER A 112 14.92 -16.88 25.07
C SER A 112 14.34 -15.65 24.37
N GLY A 113 13.62 -15.88 23.27
CA GLY A 113 12.88 -14.84 22.56
C GLY A 113 11.54 -14.53 23.23
N VAL A 114 10.91 -13.42 22.83
CA VAL A 114 9.54 -13.07 23.22
C VAL A 114 8.54 -14.15 22.75
N ILE A 115 8.73 -14.67 21.54
CA ILE A 115 7.87 -15.64 20.88
C ILE A 115 8.61 -16.97 20.76
N ASP A 116 7.90 -18.08 20.98
CA ASP A 116 8.44 -19.41 20.70
C ASP A 116 8.14 -19.84 19.26
N LEU A 117 9.18 -19.79 18.42
CA LEU A 117 9.10 -20.07 16.99
C LEU A 117 9.70 -21.42 16.62
N VAL A 118 9.03 -22.10 15.70
CA VAL A 118 9.49 -23.33 15.04
C VAL A 118 10.59 -22.97 14.03
N ARG A 119 11.65 -23.77 14.00
CA ARG A 119 12.71 -23.66 12.99
C ARG A 119 12.20 -24.07 11.62
N LEU A 120 12.53 -23.27 10.60
CA LEU A 120 12.19 -23.60 9.21
C LEU A 120 13.13 -24.66 8.66
N ASP A 121 12.56 -25.71 8.06
CA ASP A 121 13.31 -26.82 7.47
C ASP A 121 13.58 -26.63 5.96
N ALA A 122 13.92 -27.71 5.25
CA ALA A 122 14.14 -27.64 3.80
C ALA A 122 12.84 -27.52 2.99
N ARG A 123 11.73 -28.10 3.46
CA ARG A 123 10.41 -28.02 2.81
C ARG A 123 9.84 -26.61 2.97
N ASP A 124 10.03 -26.01 4.14
CA ASP A 124 9.64 -24.62 4.40
C ASP A 124 10.33 -23.65 3.42
N ARG A 125 11.62 -23.87 3.16
CA ARG A 125 12.38 -23.06 2.18
C ARG A 125 11.88 -23.22 0.75
N VAL A 126 11.58 -24.44 0.33
CA VAL A 126 11.00 -24.69 -1.00
C VAL A 126 9.64 -24.00 -1.12
N ALA A 127 8.76 -24.20 -0.14
CA ALA A 127 7.44 -23.58 -0.08
C ALA A 127 7.52 -22.05 -0.17
N LEU A 128 8.37 -21.44 0.65
CA LEU A 128 8.57 -19.99 0.66
C LEU A 128 9.13 -19.48 -0.66
N THR A 129 10.09 -20.20 -1.26
CA THR A 129 10.67 -19.79 -2.54
C THR A 129 9.68 -19.86 -3.68
N VAL A 130 8.78 -20.86 -3.69
CA VAL A 130 7.66 -20.92 -4.64
C VAL A 130 6.74 -19.72 -4.47
N LEU A 131 6.41 -19.34 -3.24
CA LEU A 131 5.62 -18.14 -2.97
C LEU A 131 6.32 -16.84 -3.39
N TRP A 132 7.65 -16.75 -3.27
CA TRP A 132 8.41 -15.61 -3.79
C TRP A 132 8.33 -15.53 -5.31
N LEU A 133 8.55 -16.64 -6.01
CA LEU A 133 8.42 -16.68 -7.47
C LEU A 133 7.00 -16.32 -7.92
N LEU A 134 5.99 -16.76 -7.17
CA LEU A 134 4.60 -16.40 -7.41
C LEU A 134 4.36 -14.89 -7.27
N ALA A 135 4.78 -14.30 -6.15
CA ALA A 135 4.66 -12.86 -5.90
C ALA A 135 5.42 -12.04 -6.96
N LEU A 136 6.63 -12.46 -7.34
CA LEU A 136 7.41 -11.82 -8.41
C LEU A 136 6.73 -11.94 -9.76
N GLY A 137 6.13 -13.09 -10.08
CA GLY A 137 5.36 -13.28 -11.32
C GLY A 137 4.13 -12.38 -11.40
N VAL A 138 3.50 -12.09 -10.26
CA VAL A 138 2.37 -11.15 -10.15
C VAL A 138 2.83 -9.70 -10.27
N VAL A 139 3.89 -9.30 -9.57
CA VAL A 139 4.30 -7.88 -9.43
C VAL A 139 5.27 -7.43 -10.52
N GLY A 140 6.33 -8.20 -10.77
CA GLY A 140 7.45 -7.80 -11.62
C GLY A 140 7.05 -7.38 -13.04
N PRO A 141 6.29 -8.20 -13.79
CA PRO A 141 5.85 -7.86 -15.14
C PRO A 141 4.97 -6.61 -15.25
N VAL A 142 4.21 -6.29 -14.19
CA VAL A 142 3.37 -5.10 -14.14
C VAL A 142 4.24 -3.86 -13.92
N PHE A 143 5.09 -3.87 -12.90
CA PHE A 143 5.96 -2.74 -12.57
C PHE A 143 7.02 -2.46 -13.64
N ALA A 144 7.46 -3.48 -14.39
CA ALA A 144 8.38 -3.31 -15.52
C ALA A 144 7.84 -2.42 -16.65
N LEU A 145 6.51 -2.15 -16.69
CA LEU A 145 5.87 -1.34 -17.73
C LEU A 145 5.34 -0.01 -17.22
N VAL A 146 5.39 0.24 -15.91
CA VAL A 146 4.94 1.51 -15.32
C VAL A 146 5.90 2.62 -15.73
N GLY A 147 5.36 3.69 -16.30
CA GLY A 147 6.15 4.83 -16.78
C GLY A 147 6.99 4.52 -18.01
N ASN A 148 6.74 3.40 -18.70
CA ASN A 148 7.50 3.05 -19.90
C ASN A 148 7.21 4.05 -21.03
N THR A 149 8.24 4.35 -21.83
CA THR A 149 8.15 5.32 -22.93
C THR A 149 7.47 4.70 -24.15
N THR A 150 6.46 5.38 -24.67
CA THR A 150 5.74 5.05 -25.89
C THR A 150 5.80 6.24 -26.87
N PRO A 151 5.33 6.11 -28.13
CA PRO A 151 5.20 7.26 -29.03
C PRO A 151 4.29 8.38 -28.48
N LEU A 152 3.35 8.05 -27.59
CA LEU A 152 2.46 9.02 -26.91
C LEU A 152 3.09 9.63 -25.64
N GLY A 153 4.29 9.20 -25.27
CA GLY A 153 4.98 9.61 -24.03
C GLY A 153 4.98 8.51 -22.95
N LEU A 154 5.14 8.91 -21.68
CA LEU A 154 5.22 7.98 -20.56
C LEU A 154 3.84 7.39 -20.26
N ALA A 155 3.75 6.05 -20.22
CA ALA A 155 2.48 5.35 -20.05
C ALA A 155 2.24 4.86 -18.61
N TYR A 156 1.08 5.19 -18.06
CA TYR A 156 0.64 4.77 -16.72
C TYR A 156 -0.78 4.20 -16.79
N ARG A 157 -0.97 2.94 -16.37
CA ARG A 157 -2.34 2.40 -16.27
C ARG A 157 -3.16 3.16 -15.24
N ALA A 158 -4.46 3.30 -15.50
CA ALA A 158 -5.38 4.07 -14.67
C ALA A 158 -5.38 3.64 -13.20
N TYR A 159 -5.15 2.35 -12.92
CA TYR A 159 -4.99 1.82 -11.56
C TYR A 159 -3.85 2.51 -10.80
N PHE A 160 -2.72 2.80 -11.47
CA PHE A 160 -1.58 3.47 -10.88
C PHE A 160 -1.84 4.97 -10.69
N ASN A 161 -2.54 5.63 -11.59
CA ASN A 161 -2.84 7.05 -11.44
C ASN A 161 -3.63 7.37 -10.15
N ALA A 162 -4.50 6.46 -9.70
CA ALA A 162 -5.27 6.67 -8.47
C ALA A 162 -4.40 6.69 -7.19
N ASP A 163 -3.38 5.83 -7.10
CA ASP A 163 -2.57 5.65 -5.89
C ASP A 163 -1.08 5.98 -6.09
N LEU A 164 -0.43 5.49 -7.15
CA LEU A 164 0.99 5.74 -7.42
C LEU A 164 1.28 7.24 -7.57
N PHE A 165 0.42 8.03 -8.23
CA PHE A 165 0.66 9.48 -8.36
C PHE A 165 0.57 10.20 -7.01
N VAL A 166 -0.26 9.70 -6.08
CA VAL A 166 -0.26 10.15 -4.67
C VAL A 166 1.08 9.82 -4.04
N HIS A 167 1.55 8.58 -4.19
CA HIS A 167 2.80 8.11 -3.58
C HIS A 167 4.01 8.87 -4.12
N MET A 168 4.06 9.10 -5.43
CA MET A 168 5.06 9.94 -6.10
C MET A 168 5.06 11.35 -5.53
N THR A 169 3.88 11.95 -5.33
CA THR A 169 3.74 13.27 -4.70
C THR A 169 4.27 13.28 -3.27
N VAL A 170 3.94 12.27 -2.47
CA VAL A 170 4.41 12.12 -1.08
C VAL A 170 5.93 11.95 -1.02
N VAL A 171 6.50 11.10 -1.87
CA VAL A 171 7.95 10.85 -1.95
C VAL A 171 8.69 12.09 -2.45
N ALA A 172 8.16 12.76 -3.48
CA ALA A 172 8.74 14.00 -4.00
C ALA A 172 8.75 15.11 -2.94
N GLU A 173 7.69 15.23 -2.14
CA GLU A 173 7.64 16.18 -1.04
C GLU A 173 8.57 15.79 0.11
N PHE A 174 8.62 14.49 0.46
CA PHE A 174 9.56 13.99 1.45
C PHE A 174 11.00 14.34 1.07
N ALA A 175 11.35 14.19 -0.22
CA ALA A 175 12.69 14.41 -0.73
C ALA A 175 13.16 15.87 -0.60
N LYS A 176 12.24 16.84 -0.54
CA LYS A 176 12.60 18.27 -0.33
C LYS A 176 13.15 18.54 1.07
N GLY A 177 12.94 17.61 2.02
CA GLY A 177 13.50 17.73 3.36
C GLY A 177 12.82 18.76 4.26
N THR A 178 11.64 19.28 3.89
CA THR A 178 10.90 20.20 4.77
C THR A 178 10.28 19.49 5.97
N VAL A 179 10.15 20.21 7.08
CA VAL A 179 9.57 19.73 8.33
C VAL A 179 8.55 20.75 8.86
N PRO A 180 7.30 20.35 9.13
CA PRO A 180 6.68 19.10 8.67
C PRO A 180 6.70 19.01 7.12
N LEU A 181 6.37 17.84 6.56
CA LEU A 181 6.14 17.76 5.11
C LEU A 181 5.00 18.71 4.76
N ALA A 182 5.18 19.58 3.77
CA ALA A 182 4.14 20.51 3.37
C ALA A 182 3.12 19.79 2.48
N ASN A 183 1.85 20.17 2.53
CA ASN A 183 0.85 19.66 1.62
C ASN A 183 1.13 20.16 0.20
N PRO A 184 1.45 19.29 -0.77
CA PRO A 184 1.84 19.72 -2.12
C PRO A 184 0.73 20.41 -2.92
N PHE A 185 -0.52 20.34 -2.45
CA PHE A 185 -1.69 20.97 -3.08
C PHE A 185 -2.17 22.23 -2.34
N SER A 186 -1.54 22.55 -1.20
CA SER A 186 -1.85 23.71 -0.36
C SER A 186 -0.69 23.91 0.66
N PRO A 187 0.44 24.50 0.24
CA PRO A 187 1.73 24.43 0.94
C PRO A 187 1.77 25.10 2.32
N LEU A 188 0.72 25.83 2.69
CA LEU A 188 0.55 26.45 4.01
C LEU A 188 0.22 25.44 5.12
N GLU A 189 -0.03 24.18 4.76
CA GLU A 189 -0.45 23.12 5.68
C GLU A 189 0.57 21.99 5.73
N ALA A 190 0.61 21.26 6.84
CA ALA A 190 1.27 19.96 6.87
C ALA A 190 0.52 18.97 5.97
N LEU A 191 1.23 18.02 5.37
CA LEU A 191 0.70 16.96 4.53
C LEU A 191 -0.16 15.98 5.37
N PRO A 192 -1.50 15.97 5.21
CA PRO A 192 -2.39 15.16 6.02
C PRO A 192 -2.51 13.74 5.45
N TYR A 193 -1.37 13.05 5.33
CA TYR A 193 -1.25 11.70 4.80
C TYR A 193 -0.24 10.89 5.61
N TYR A 194 -0.48 9.59 5.77
CA TYR A 194 0.38 8.66 6.53
C TYR A 194 1.68 8.34 5.76
N TRP A 195 2.62 9.28 5.74
CA TRP A 195 3.81 9.19 4.90
C TRP A 195 4.91 8.25 5.43
N THR A 196 4.75 7.64 6.61
CA THR A 196 5.78 6.80 7.26
C THR A 196 6.28 5.65 6.37
N TYR A 197 5.38 5.04 5.59
CA TYR A 197 5.76 4.01 4.62
C TYR A 197 6.69 4.55 3.54
N PHE A 198 6.61 5.82 3.17
CA PHE A 198 7.37 6.40 2.05
C PHE A 198 8.76 6.92 2.47
N THR A 199 9.21 6.60 3.68
CA THR A 199 10.51 7.05 4.22
C THR A 199 11.69 6.48 3.44
N LEU A 200 11.75 5.17 3.18
CA LEU A 200 12.82 4.56 2.38
C LEU A 200 12.89 5.10 0.94
N PRO A 201 11.80 5.09 0.14
CA PRO A 201 11.84 5.65 -1.20
C PRO A 201 12.15 7.15 -1.19
N GLY A 202 11.70 7.89 -0.16
CA GLY A 202 12.05 9.28 0.07
C GLY A 202 13.55 9.50 0.29
N VAL A 203 14.18 8.73 1.17
CA VAL A 203 15.63 8.78 1.43
C VAL A 203 16.42 8.45 0.15
N PHE A 204 15.99 7.44 -0.61
CA PHE A 204 16.63 7.10 -1.87
C PHE A 204 16.49 8.24 -2.90
N SER A 205 15.30 8.84 -3.02
CA SER A 205 15.08 9.99 -3.92
C SER A 205 15.90 11.21 -3.52
N GLN A 206 16.21 11.43 -2.24
CA GLN A 206 17.14 12.48 -1.80
C GLN A 206 18.57 12.23 -2.26
N LEU A 207 19.01 10.97 -2.22
CA LEU A 207 20.34 10.58 -2.69
C LEU A 207 20.44 10.59 -4.22
N ARG A 208 19.31 10.47 -4.92
CA ARG A 208 19.22 10.44 -6.38
C ARG A 208 18.18 11.43 -6.92
N PRO A 209 18.42 12.75 -6.74
CA PRO A 209 17.44 13.78 -7.05
C PRO A 209 17.10 13.92 -8.54
N THR A 210 17.96 13.40 -9.43
CA THR A 210 17.78 13.42 -10.89
C THR A 210 16.96 12.26 -11.44
N LEU A 211 16.77 11.18 -10.66
CA LEU A 211 15.97 10.04 -11.10
C LEU A 211 14.49 10.31 -10.86
N PRO A 212 13.57 9.75 -11.68
CA PRO A 212 12.14 9.62 -11.37
C PRO A 212 11.89 9.00 -9.98
N VAL A 213 10.77 9.35 -9.33
CA VAL A 213 10.45 8.90 -7.95
C VAL A 213 9.81 7.51 -7.92
N ASP A 214 9.12 7.14 -8.98
CA ASP A 214 8.39 5.89 -9.16
C ASP A 214 9.28 4.63 -9.06
N PRO A 215 10.49 4.54 -9.64
CA PRO A 215 11.37 3.39 -9.44
C PRO A 215 11.63 3.03 -7.99
N ALA A 216 11.90 4.02 -7.13
CA ALA A 216 12.19 3.79 -5.72
C ALA A 216 10.97 3.23 -4.97
N ILE A 217 9.78 3.73 -5.33
CA ILE A 217 8.49 3.24 -4.80
C ILE A 217 8.30 1.79 -5.24
N MET A 218 8.37 1.50 -6.54
CA MET A 218 8.16 0.15 -7.09
C MET A 218 9.13 -0.89 -6.53
N LEU A 219 10.39 -0.53 -6.32
CA LEU A 219 11.38 -1.39 -5.67
C LEU A 219 11.03 -1.67 -4.20
N THR A 220 10.56 -0.65 -3.48
CA THR A 220 10.11 -0.79 -2.09
C THR A 220 8.88 -1.69 -2.02
N ASP A 221 7.96 -1.51 -2.95
CA ASP A 221 6.69 -2.23 -3.03
C ASP A 221 6.90 -3.70 -3.40
N THR A 222 7.81 -3.98 -4.34
CA THR A 222 8.23 -5.34 -4.69
C THR A 222 8.85 -6.05 -3.49
N ALA A 223 9.76 -5.37 -2.77
CA ALA A 223 10.34 -5.90 -1.54
C ALA A 223 9.25 -6.15 -0.48
N MET A 224 8.28 -5.25 -0.36
CA MET A 224 7.19 -5.36 0.60
C MET A 224 6.25 -6.52 0.28
N ALA A 225 5.96 -6.80 -0.99
CA ALA A 225 5.19 -7.97 -1.43
C ALA A 225 5.86 -9.28 -0.99
N LEU A 226 7.20 -9.36 -1.15
CA LEU A 226 7.99 -10.51 -0.70
C LEU A 226 8.02 -10.62 0.83
N VAL A 227 8.17 -9.50 1.53
CA VAL A 227 8.12 -9.48 3.00
C VAL A 227 6.75 -9.94 3.51
N PHE A 228 5.67 -9.43 2.93
CA PHE A 228 4.30 -9.79 3.29
C PHE A 228 4.06 -11.29 3.16
N ILE A 229 4.36 -11.88 1.99
CA ILE A 229 4.14 -13.31 1.78
C ILE A 229 5.04 -14.17 2.70
N SER A 230 6.25 -13.69 3.01
CA SER A 230 7.18 -14.37 3.90
C SER A 230 6.70 -14.39 5.34
N VAL A 231 6.26 -13.25 5.86
CA VAL A 231 5.76 -13.14 7.24
C VAL A 231 4.42 -13.86 7.37
N GLY A 232 3.55 -13.78 6.36
CA GLY A 232 2.30 -14.54 6.30
C GLY A 232 2.54 -16.06 6.34
N PHE A 233 3.48 -16.56 5.53
CA PHE A 233 3.88 -17.97 5.54
C PHE A 233 4.49 -18.37 6.90
N LEU A 234 5.43 -17.56 7.42
CA LEU A 234 6.07 -17.79 8.71
C LEU A 234 5.03 -17.86 9.83
N ALA A 235 4.04 -16.97 9.85
CA ALA A 235 3.00 -16.95 10.86
C ALA A 235 2.16 -18.23 10.83
N VAL A 236 1.64 -18.59 9.67
CA VAL A 236 0.85 -19.82 9.47
C VAL A 236 1.63 -21.07 9.88
N ARG A 237 2.92 -21.15 9.49
CA ARG A 237 3.81 -22.25 9.87
C ARG A 237 3.97 -22.36 11.39
N ASN A 238 4.06 -21.23 12.09
CA ASN A 238 4.22 -21.15 13.54
C ASN A 238 2.91 -21.31 14.32
N PHE A 239 1.76 -21.20 13.66
CA PHE A 239 0.47 -21.60 14.24
C PHE A 239 0.26 -23.11 14.23
N GLY A 240 1.09 -23.86 13.50
CA GLY A 240 1.09 -25.32 13.50
C GLY A 240 0.70 -25.96 12.16
N ALA A 241 0.47 -25.17 11.12
CA ALA A 241 0.26 -25.69 9.78
C ALA A 241 1.57 -26.23 9.17
N SER A 242 1.46 -27.15 8.22
CA SER A 242 2.55 -27.70 7.43
C SER A 242 3.03 -26.71 6.36
N ALA A 243 4.28 -26.88 5.90
CA ALA A 243 4.84 -26.08 4.81
C ALA A 243 3.96 -26.08 3.55
N LEU A 244 3.41 -27.25 3.20
CA LEU A 244 2.57 -27.40 2.00
C LEU A 244 1.21 -26.70 2.17
N ALA A 245 0.57 -26.85 3.33
CA ALA A 245 -0.70 -26.18 3.59
C ALA A 245 -0.55 -24.66 3.64
N GLY A 246 0.53 -24.17 4.25
CA GLY A 246 0.87 -22.74 4.22
C GLY A 246 1.07 -22.23 2.80
N ALA A 247 1.84 -22.95 1.97
CA ALA A 247 2.08 -22.55 0.57
C ALA A 247 0.80 -22.54 -0.27
N ILE A 248 0.01 -23.62 -0.23
CA ILE A 248 -1.23 -23.72 -1.01
C ILE A 248 -2.22 -22.66 -0.56
N SER A 249 -2.41 -22.47 0.75
CA SER A 249 -3.35 -21.47 1.24
C SER A 249 -2.99 -20.06 0.75
N TRP A 250 -1.73 -19.69 0.87
CA TRP A 250 -1.26 -18.37 0.41
C TRP A 250 -1.29 -18.21 -1.10
N ALA A 251 -1.01 -19.27 -1.87
CA ALA A 251 -1.18 -19.25 -3.32
C ALA A 251 -2.65 -19.06 -3.72
N ILE A 252 -3.58 -19.72 -3.04
CA ILE A 252 -5.03 -19.57 -3.28
C ILE A 252 -5.48 -18.15 -2.96
N ILE A 253 -5.10 -17.61 -1.81
CA ILE A 253 -5.46 -16.24 -1.42
C ILE A 253 -4.90 -15.21 -2.41
N LEU A 254 -3.72 -15.46 -3.01
CA LEU A 254 -3.12 -14.54 -3.98
C LEU A 254 -3.67 -14.68 -5.40
N LEU A 255 -3.94 -15.90 -5.87
CA LEU A 255 -4.28 -16.17 -7.28
C LEU A 255 -5.76 -16.45 -7.53
N ALA A 256 -6.50 -16.80 -6.48
CA ALA A 256 -7.89 -17.22 -6.54
C ALA A 256 -8.69 -16.40 -5.50
N SER A 257 -8.47 -15.09 -5.49
CA SER A 257 -9.06 -14.17 -4.52
C SER A 257 -10.57 -14.00 -4.70
N SER A 258 -11.08 -14.01 -5.94
CA SER A 258 -12.49 -13.71 -6.25
C SER A 258 -12.97 -14.47 -7.50
N PHE A 259 -14.29 -14.62 -7.67
CA PHE A 259 -14.91 -15.27 -8.84
C PHE A 259 -15.39 -14.27 -9.91
N GLU A 260 -15.04 -12.98 -9.77
CA GLU A 260 -15.52 -11.91 -10.66
C GLU A 260 -15.09 -12.11 -12.12
N GLY A 261 -13.88 -12.61 -12.37
CA GLY A 261 -13.40 -12.93 -13.71
C GLY A 261 -14.12 -14.12 -14.36
N ALA A 262 -14.52 -15.13 -13.58
CA ALA A 262 -15.35 -16.21 -14.13
C ALA A 262 -16.76 -15.74 -14.48
N TYR A 263 -17.35 -14.88 -13.65
CA TYR A 263 -18.60 -14.22 -14.00
C TYR A 263 -18.46 -13.44 -15.31
N PHE A 264 -17.39 -12.65 -15.46
CA PHE A 264 -17.13 -11.89 -16.69
C PHE A 264 -17.08 -12.83 -17.90
N LEU A 265 -16.29 -13.91 -17.83
CA LEU A 265 -16.21 -14.88 -18.94
C LEU A 265 -17.56 -15.52 -19.24
N TRP A 266 -18.33 -15.88 -18.22
CA TRP A 266 -19.67 -16.42 -18.40
C TRP A 266 -20.63 -15.44 -19.07
N ASP A 267 -20.66 -14.17 -18.64
CA ASP A 267 -21.49 -13.12 -19.26
C ASP A 267 -21.15 -12.94 -20.74
N GLN A 268 -19.86 -12.90 -21.07
CA GLN A 268 -19.38 -12.75 -22.45
C GLN A 268 -19.81 -13.94 -23.32
N ILE A 269 -19.65 -15.18 -22.82
CA ILE A 269 -20.08 -16.39 -23.53
C ILE A 269 -21.60 -16.43 -23.70
N ALA A 270 -22.34 -16.13 -22.63
CA ALA A 270 -23.81 -16.20 -22.63
C ALA A 270 -24.46 -15.14 -23.54
N THR A 271 -23.82 -13.98 -23.68
CA THR A 271 -24.33 -12.86 -24.50
C THR A 271 -23.69 -12.78 -25.89
N GLY A 272 -22.74 -13.66 -26.21
CA GLY A 272 -22.04 -13.68 -27.50
C GLY A 272 -21.11 -12.47 -27.71
N LYS A 273 -20.68 -11.81 -26.64
CA LYS A 273 -19.77 -10.67 -26.68
C LYS A 273 -18.29 -11.11 -26.74
N PRO A 274 -17.39 -10.27 -27.29
CA PRO A 274 -15.98 -10.62 -27.40
C PRO A 274 -15.27 -10.68 -26.04
N ILE A 275 -14.62 -11.80 -25.72
CA ILE A 275 -13.81 -11.94 -24.49
C ILE A 275 -12.80 -10.80 -24.34
N ALA A 276 -12.24 -10.29 -25.45
CA ALA A 276 -11.28 -9.19 -25.49
C ALA A 276 -11.75 -7.88 -24.82
N GLU A 277 -13.06 -7.71 -24.60
CA GLU A 277 -13.61 -6.61 -23.81
C GLU A 277 -13.06 -6.57 -22.38
N PHE A 278 -12.48 -7.67 -21.87
CA PHE A 278 -11.87 -7.67 -20.53
C PHE A 278 -10.86 -6.53 -20.37
N ARG A 279 -10.19 -6.12 -21.45
CA ARG A 279 -9.22 -5.01 -21.49
C ARG A 279 -9.81 -3.69 -21.05
N THR A 280 -11.11 -3.51 -21.23
CA THR A 280 -11.84 -2.27 -20.90
C THR A 280 -12.65 -2.39 -19.60
N TRP A 281 -12.47 -3.48 -18.86
CA TRP A 281 -13.17 -3.78 -17.62
C TRP A 281 -12.24 -3.75 -16.41
N ASN A 282 -12.82 -3.35 -15.28
CA ASN A 282 -12.21 -3.51 -13.97
C ASN A 282 -12.57 -4.91 -13.43
N ILE A 283 -11.75 -5.93 -13.73
CA ILE A 283 -12.12 -7.34 -13.53
C ILE A 283 -12.27 -7.72 -12.05
N ASP A 284 -11.45 -7.19 -11.14
CA ASP A 284 -11.61 -7.41 -9.69
C ASP A 284 -12.52 -6.33 -9.05
N ALA A 285 -13.43 -5.75 -9.85
CA ALA A 285 -14.49 -4.88 -9.37
C ALA A 285 -15.77 -4.98 -10.23
N VAL A 286 -16.01 -6.09 -10.93
CA VAL A 286 -17.25 -6.36 -11.69
C VAL A 286 -18.46 -6.17 -10.77
N THR A 287 -18.39 -6.64 -9.52
CA THR A 287 -19.43 -6.44 -8.50
C THR A 287 -19.85 -4.99 -8.37
N ARG A 288 -18.87 -4.08 -8.34
CA ARG A 288 -19.09 -2.64 -8.28
C ARG A 288 -19.61 -2.05 -9.59
N TRP A 289 -19.06 -2.44 -10.73
CA TRP A 289 -19.36 -1.79 -12.00
C TRP A 289 -20.68 -2.25 -12.62
N VAL A 290 -21.04 -3.53 -12.43
CA VAL A 290 -22.25 -4.12 -13.02
C VAL A 290 -23.45 -4.03 -12.08
N TRP A 291 -23.25 -4.30 -10.78
CA TRP A 291 -24.36 -4.35 -9.81
C TRP A 291 -24.36 -3.21 -8.81
N ASN A 292 -23.41 -2.28 -8.89
CA ASN A 292 -23.28 -1.17 -7.93
C ASN A 292 -23.24 -1.68 -6.48
N LEU A 293 -22.53 -2.80 -6.28
CA LEU A 293 -22.19 -3.40 -5.00
C LEU A 293 -20.82 -2.88 -4.50
N PRO A 294 -20.44 -3.17 -3.25
CA PRO A 294 -19.07 -2.98 -2.79
C PRO A 294 -18.07 -3.78 -3.63
N GLY A 295 -16.87 -3.23 -3.86
CA GLY A 295 -15.76 -3.95 -4.50
C GLY A 295 -14.68 -4.30 -3.49
N VAL A 296 -14.12 -5.52 -3.58
CA VAL A 296 -13.03 -5.99 -2.71
C VAL A 296 -11.83 -6.33 -3.56
N ASP A 297 -10.74 -5.59 -3.38
CA ASP A 297 -9.47 -5.91 -4.05
C ASP A 297 -8.82 -7.15 -3.43
N GLY A 298 -8.33 -8.05 -4.28
CA GLY A 298 -7.45 -9.15 -3.87
C GLY A 298 -6.03 -8.67 -3.53
N PHE A 299 -5.24 -9.54 -2.89
CA PHE A 299 -3.87 -9.17 -2.50
C PHE A 299 -2.94 -8.91 -3.69
N GLN A 300 -3.22 -9.44 -4.88
CA GLN A 300 -2.47 -9.11 -6.09
C GLN A 300 -2.50 -7.60 -6.37
N ARG A 301 -3.65 -6.95 -6.18
CA ARG A 301 -3.82 -5.50 -6.30
C ARG A 301 -3.20 -4.74 -5.17
N ALA A 302 -3.32 -5.27 -3.95
CA ALA A 302 -2.63 -4.69 -2.79
C ALA A 302 -1.11 -4.62 -2.98
N MET A 303 -0.54 -5.62 -3.65
CA MET A 303 0.89 -5.64 -4.00
C MET A 303 1.27 -4.64 -5.09
N TRP A 304 0.33 -4.24 -5.97
CA TRP A 304 0.61 -3.31 -7.06
C TRP A 304 0.50 -1.83 -6.64
N TRP A 305 -0.50 -1.44 -5.86
CA TRP A 305 -0.74 0.00 -5.61
C TRP A 305 -1.19 0.37 -4.20
N THR A 306 -1.40 -0.59 -3.28
CA THR A 306 -1.59 -0.25 -1.84
C THR A 306 -0.60 -0.93 -0.88
N PRO A 307 0.71 -0.97 -1.19
CA PRO A 307 1.71 -1.71 -0.43
C PRO A 307 1.99 -1.15 0.98
N GLN A 308 1.71 0.13 1.21
CA GLN A 308 1.69 0.71 2.56
C GLN A 308 0.67 0.04 3.48
N HIS A 309 -0.50 -0.30 2.93
CA HIS A 309 -1.51 -1.06 3.67
C HIS A 309 -1.08 -2.52 3.85
N LEU A 310 -0.42 -3.09 2.84
CA LEU A 310 0.16 -4.43 2.91
C LEU A 310 1.22 -4.54 4.02
N MET A 311 2.06 -3.51 4.19
CA MET A 311 3.03 -3.44 5.28
C MET A 311 2.34 -3.44 6.66
N ALA A 312 1.25 -2.70 6.84
CA ALA A 312 0.48 -2.78 8.09
C ALA A 312 -0.06 -4.20 8.33
N LEU A 313 -0.54 -4.89 7.29
CA LEU A 313 -1.01 -6.28 7.37
C LEU A 313 0.14 -7.27 7.67
N THR A 314 1.35 -7.02 7.16
CA THR A 314 2.56 -7.77 7.54
C THR A 314 2.78 -7.71 9.05
N LEU A 315 2.64 -6.53 9.66
CA LEU A 315 2.77 -6.38 11.11
C LEU A 315 1.68 -7.13 11.88
N VAL A 316 0.48 -7.32 11.29
CA VAL A 316 -0.62 -8.08 11.93
C VAL A 316 -0.22 -9.53 12.12
N PHE A 317 0.47 -10.14 11.17
CA PHE A 317 0.97 -11.51 11.32
C PHE A 317 1.94 -11.65 12.49
N ILE A 318 2.83 -10.66 12.67
CA ILE A 318 3.74 -10.64 13.82
C ILE A 318 2.94 -10.46 15.11
N LEU A 319 1.96 -9.56 15.14
CA LEU A 319 1.09 -9.36 16.30
C LEU A 319 0.31 -10.63 16.67
N LEU A 320 -0.24 -11.34 15.68
CA LEU A 320 -0.94 -12.61 15.89
C LEU A 320 0.01 -13.69 16.43
N LEU A 321 1.27 -13.72 16.00
CA LEU A 321 2.29 -14.57 16.60
C LEU A 321 2.54 -14.23 18.06
N VAL A 322 2.61 -12.95 18.42
CA VAL A 322 2.74 -12.55 19.84
C VAL A 322 1.56 -13.05 20.66
N VAL A 323 0.33 -12.80 20.19
CA VAL A 323 -0.89 -13.19 20.91
C VAL A 323 -1.00 -14.71 21.08
N ALA A 324 -0.66 -15.47 20.04
CA ALA A 324 -0.80 -16.92 20.03
C ALA A 324 0.38 -17.69 20.64
N ARG A 325 1.61 -17.15 20.57
CA ARG A 325 2.86 -17.90 20.81
C ARG A 325 3.86 -17.22 21.76
N ALA A 326 3.49 -16.10 22.41
CA ALA A 326 4.35 -15.50 23.43
C ALA A 326 4.64 -16.47 24.60
N ARG A 327 5.90 -16.53 25.04
CA ARG A 327 6.36 -17.42 26.13
C ARG A 327 5.75 -17.08 27.49
N GLY A 328 5.42 -15.80 27.70
CA GLY A 328 4.76 -15.32 28.92
C GLY A 328 3.67 -14.33 28.57
N ALA A 329 2.42 -14.80 28.51
CA ALA A 329 1.28 -13.94 28.26
C ALA A 329 1.17 -12.88 29.35
N ASN A 330 0.93 -11.62 28.98
CA ASN A 330 0.84 -10.47 29.88
C ASN A 330 2.14 -10.09 30.62
N THR A 331 3.31 -10.38 30.04
CA THR A 331 4.60 -9.86 30.55
C THR A 331 5.01 -8.58 29.82
N VAL A 332 5.98 -7.84 30.37
CA VAL A 332 6.42 -6.53 29.82
C VAL A 332 6.89 -6.64 28.37
N ALA A 333 7.72 -7.64 28.03
CA ALA A 333 8.32 -7.73 26.70
C ALA A 333 7.29 -7.93 25.55
N PRO A 334 6.34 -8.90 25.61
CA PRO A 334 5.22 -8.97 24.68
C PRO A 334 4.38 -7.69 24.63
N SER A 335 4.16 -7.03 25.77
CA SER A 335 3.35 -5.79 25.83
C SER A 335 3.99 -4.65 25.06
N ILE A 336 5.32 -4.50 25.19
CA ILE A 336 6.10 -3.52 24.43
C ILE A 336 5.99 -3.85 22.94
N LEU A 337 6.19 -5.12 22.57
CA LEU A 337 6.12 -5.54 21.17
C LEU A 337 4.72 -5.32 20.57
N GLU A 338 3.65 -5.68 21.27
CA GLU A 338 2.27 -5.43 20.85
C GLU A 338 2.01 -3.94 20.63
N GLY A 339 2.41 -3.09 21.59
CA GLY A 339 2.26 -1.64 21.50
C GLY A 339 3.05 -1.03 20.34
N LEU A 340 4.30 -1.45 20.14
CA LEU A 340 5.12 -1.01 19.00
C LEU A 340 4.53 -1.43 17.66
N LEU A 341 4.04 -2.67 17.53
CA LEU A 341 3.43 -3.17 16.29
C LEU A 341 2.12 -2.43 15.98
N LEU A 342 1.25 -2.28 16.97
CA LEU A 342 -0.03 -1.55 16.81
C LEU A 342 0.19 -0.07 16.50
N GLY A 343 1.11 0.59 17.21
CA GLY A 343 1.49 1.98 16.95
C GLY A 343 2.08 2.15 15.54
N ALA A 344 2.96 1.23 15.12
CA ALA A 344 3.53 1.26 13.78
C ALA A 344 2.48 1.07 12.68
N MET A 345 1.49 0.19 12.87
CA MET A 345 0.36 0.06 11.94
C MET A 345 -0.38 1.38 11.77
N LEU A 346 -0.64 2.12 12.86
CA LEU A 346 -1.27 3.44 12.81
C LEU A 346 -0.44 4.46 12.02
N ALA A 347 0.88 4.46 12.21
CA ALA A 347 1.76 5.40 11.52
C ALA A 347 1.95 5.06 10.03
N ILE A 348 1.93 3.78 9.67
CA ILE A 348 2.09 3.31 8.29
C ILE A 348 0.79 3.37 7.48
N SER A 349 -0.33 3.06 8.13
CA SER A 349 -1.65 3.05 7.51
C SER A 349 -2.70 3.28 8.59
N SER A 350 -3.02 4.55 8.85
CA SER A 350 -3.86 4.95 9.99
C SER A 350 -5.21 4.25 10.01
N PHE A 351 -5.87 4.08 8.86
CA PHE A 351 -7.15 3.38 8.79
C PHE A 351 -7.05 1.90 9.23
N ASN A 352 -6.15 1.11 8.62
CA ASN A 352 -5.93 -0.28 9.05
C ASN A 352 -5.48 -0.34 10.52
N GLY A 353 -4.58 0.55 10.94
CA GLY A 353 -4.10 0.63 12.31
C GLY A 353 -5.25 0.80 13.31
N THR A 354 -6.20 1.71 13.03
CA THR A 354 -7.37 1.91 13.89
C THR A 354 -8.26 0.67 13.95
N LEU A 355 -8.54 0.03 12.81
CA LEU A 355 -9.31 -1.22 12.78
C LEU A 355 -8.64 -2.34 13.58
N LEU A 356 -7.32 -2.44 13.47
CA LEU A 356 -6.52 -3.48 14.12
C LEU A 356 -6.35 -3.22 15.62
N VAL A 357 -6.18 -1.97 16.04
CA VAL A 357 -6.21 -1.59 17.46
C VAL A 357 -7.56 -1.93 18.08
N GLY A 358 -8.67 -1.60 17.41
CA GLY A 358 -10.02 -1.97 17.85
C GLY A 358 -10.23 -3.48 17.93
N SER A 359 -9.86 -4.20 16.86
CA SER A 359 -9.94 -5.67 16.80
C SER A 359 -9.10 -6.34 17.89
N TYR A 360 -7.90 -5.83 18.13
CA TYR A 360 -7.01 -6.30 19.18
C TYR A 360 -7.62 -6.05 20.57
N ALA A 361 -8.15 -4.86 20.84
CA ALA A 361 -8.79 -4.54 22.11
C ALA A 361 -9.95 -5.50 22.41
N VAL A 362 -10.84 -5.71 21.44
CA VAL A 362 -11.94 -6.70 21.55
C VAL A 362 -11.38 -8.10 21.82
N ALA A 363 -10.37 -8.54 21.07
CA ALA A 363 -9.75 -9.85 21.27
C ALA A 363 -9.19 -10.02 22.69
N GLN A 364 -8.52 -9.02 23.24
CA GLN A 364 -7.95 -9.07 24.58
C GLN A 364 -9.02 -9.16 25.67
N VAL A 365 -10.14 -8.45 25.49
CA VAL A 365 -11.30 -8.55 26.39
C VAL A 365 -11.95 -9.93 26.31
N VAL A 366 -12.15 -10.46 25.09
CA VAL A 366 -12.71 -11.82 24.89
C VAL A 366 -11.81 -12.89 25.51
N ILE A 367 -10.48 -12.79 25.34
CA ILE A 367 -9.51 -13.72 25.94
C ILE A 367 -9.55 -13.65 27.47
N LEU A 368 -9.66 -12.44 28.04
CA LEU A 368 -9.80 -12.26 29.49
C LEU A 368 -11.12 -12.84 30.01
N ALA A 369 -12.23 -12.59 29.31
CA ALA A 369 -13.55 -13.12 29.65
C ALA A 369 -13.58 -14.65 29.59
N ALA A 370 -12.98 -15.26 28.56
CA ALA A 370 -12.84 -16.72 28.44
C ALA A 370 -12.05 -17.33 29.61
N LYS A 371 -11.12 -16.57 30.20
CA LYS A 371 -10.38 -16.94 31.42
C LYS A 371 -11.12 -16.59 32.72
N ARG A 372 -12.35 -16.10 32.64
CA ARG A 372 -13.18 -15.65 33.79
C ARG A 372 -12.46 -14.59 34.63
N GLY A 373 -11.75 -13.66 33.99
CA GLY A 373 -11.07 -12.56 34.68
C GLY A 373 -9.79 -12.94 35.44
N ARG A 374 -9.37 -14.22 35.42
CA ARG A 374 -8.14 -14.65 36.08
C ARG A 374 -6.93 -13.90 35.54
N GLY A 375 -6.18 -13.25 36.42
CA GLY A 375 -5.00 -12.45 36.07
C GLY A 375 -5.34 -11.04 35.56
N PHE A 376 -6.50 -10.48 35.94
CA PHE A 376 -6.91 -9.13 35.55
C PHE A 376 -5.83 -8.06 35.83
N GLY A 377 -5.18 -8.07 36.99
CA GLY A 377 -4.17 -7.06 37.33
C GLY A 377 -2.95 -7.10 36.41
N THR A 378 -2.38 -8.28 36.13
CA THR A 378 -1.25 -8.43 35.21
C THR A 378 -1.66 -8.16 33.76
N TRP A 379 -2.87 -8.55 33.38
CA TRP A 379 -3.47 -8.17 32.11
C TRP A 379 -3.58 -6.65 31.97
N LEU A 380 -4.14 -5.95 32.96
CA LEU A 380 -4.34 -4.51 32.93
C LEU A 380 -3.01 -3.78 32.81
N ALA A 381 -2.03 -4.09 33.67
CA ALA A 381 -0.70 -3.49 33.59
C ALA A 381 -0.04 -3.71 32.22
N SER A 382 -0.14 -4.93 31.69
CA SER A 382 0.38 -5.29 30.38
C SER A 382 -0.31 -4.55 29.23
N ARG A 383 -1.65 -4.48 29.22
CA ARG A 383 -2.39 -3.77 28.18
C ARG A 383 -2.19 -2.26 28.28
N SER A 384 -1.99 -1.70 29.48
CA SER A 384 -1.65 -0.29 29.67
C SER A 384 -0.31 0.07 29.02
N ILE A 385 0.72 -0.78 29.13
CA ILE A 385 2.00 -0.56 28.43
C ILE A 385 1.79 -0.48 26.91
N ALA A 386 1.06 -1.44 26.35
CA ALA A 386 0.77 -1.46 24.91
C ALA A 386 -0.05 -0.22 24.49
N ALA A 387 -1.05 0.17 25.28
CA ALA A 387 -1.89 1.34 25.03
C ALA A 387 -1.10 2.65 25.08
N ILE A 388 -0.20 2.82 26.04
CA ILE A 388 0.69 4.00 26.13
C ILE A 388 1.52 4.13 24.86
N LEU A 389 2.10 3.04 24.37
CA LEU A 389 2.87 3.05 23.12
C LEU A 389 1.99 3.42 21.92
N VAL A 390 0.78 2.85 21.81
CA VAL A 390 -0.17 3.22 20.75
C VAL A 390 -0.52 4.72 20.81
N VAL A 391 -0.75 5.27 22.01
CA VAL A 391 -1.01 6.70 22.21
C VAL A 391 0.20 7.55 21.82
N LEU A 392 1.43 7.13 22.15
CA LEU A 392 2.64 7.84 21.73
C LEU A 392 2.78 7.90 20.21
N PHE A 393 2.48 6.82 19.50
CA PHE A 393 2.46 6.82 18.04
C PHE A 393 1.34 7.69 17.47
N LEU A 394 0.15 7.66 18.07
CA LEU A 394 -0.93 8.56 17.68
C LEU A 394 -0.49 10.03 17.85
N SER A 395 0.07 10.39 19.00
CA SER A 395 0.63 11.71 19.26
C SER A 395 1.72 12.09 18.26
N LEU A 396 2.59 11.16 17.88
CA LEU A 396 3.60 11.36 16.84
C LEU A 396 2.95 11.68 15.48
N THR A 397 1.95 10.89 15.06
CA THR A 397 1.24 11.12 13.78
C THR A 397 0.48 12.44 13.76
N LEU A 398 -0.12 12.83 14.88
CA LEU A 398 -0.79 14.12 15.04
C LEU A 398 0.21 15.28 15.04
N GLY A 399 1.31 15.16 15.77
CA GLY A 399 2.37 16.18 15.83
C GLY A 399 3.08 16.40 14.49
N LEU A 400 3.14 15.38 13.64
CA LEU A 400 3.66 15.47 12.27
C LEU A 400 2.61 15.91 11.24
N GLY A 401 1.37 16.17 11.67
CA GLY A 401 0.28 16.62 10.81
C GLY A 401 -0.21 15.57 9.82
N MET A 402 0.03 14.27 10.06
CA MET A 402 -0.35 13.17 9.14
C MET A 402 -1.85 12.89 9.10
N VAL A 403 -2.63 13.44 10.03
CA VAL A 403 -4.06 13.18 10.18
C VAL A 403 -4.86 14.41 9.73
N GLN A 404 -5.75 14.21 8.77
CA GLN A 404 -6.67 15.27 8.37
C GLN A 404 -7.79 15.42 9.41
N SER A 405 -7.98 16.63 9.93
CA SER A 405 -9.20 16.97 10.65
C SER A 405 -10.32 17.24 9.64
N THR A 406 -11.34 16.38 9.59
CA THR A 406 -12.52 16.56 8.76
C THR A 406 -13.77 16.29 9.60
N PRO A 407 -14.59 17.30 9.90
CA PRO A 407 -15.86 17.10 10.57
C PRO A 407 -16.75 16.14 9.76
N ASN A 408 -17.39 15.18 10.43
CA ASN A 408 -18.30 14.22 9.81
C ASN A 408 -17.70 13.41 8.63
N ALA A 409 -16.40 13.10 8.71
CA ALA A 409 -15.72 12.26 7.71
C ALA A 409 -16.31 10.85 7.61
N PHE A 410 -16.79 10.32 8.74
CA PHE A 410 -17.44 9.02 8.81
C PHE A 410 -18.95 9.17 8.60
N LEU A 411 -19.49 8.35 7.71
CA LEU A 411 -20.91 8.13 7.55
C LEU A 411 -21.27 6.88 8.36
N ILE A 412 -22.11 7.04 9.37
CA ILE A 412 -22.57 5.93 10.21
C ILE A 412 -23.97 5.52 9.78
N GLY A 413 -24.15 4.26 9.43
CA GLY A 413 -25.42 3.71 9.00
C GLY A 413 -25.23 2.48 8.13
N TRP A 414 -26.32 1.77 7.84
CA TRP A 414 -26.29 0.58 7.00
C TRP A 414 -25.61 0.85 5.66
N ASN A 415 -24.71 -0.04 5.26
CA ASN A 415 -24.08 -0.04 3.96
C ASN A 415 -25.13 -0.35 2.87
N ARG A 416 -25.74 0.71 2.36
CA ARG A 416 -26.79 0.66 1.34
C ARG A 416 -26.36 -0.04 0.06
N PHE A 417 -25.06 -0.05 -0.26
CA PHE A 417 -24.54 -0.71 -1.46
C PHE A 417 -24.52 -2.22 -1.26
N PHE A 418 -24.02 -2.69 -0.12
CA PHE A 418 -24.04 -4.11 0.24
C PHE A 418 -25.46 -4.68 0.27
N LEU A 419 -26.41 -3.94 0.85
CA LEU A 419 -27.80 -4.37 1.00
C LEU A 419 -28.55 -4.61 -0.33
N ARG A 420 -28.03 -4.13 -1.47
CA ARG A 420 -28.63 -4.38 -2.79
C ARG A 420 -28.47 -5.82 -3.28
N GLY A 421 -27.45 -6.53 -2.79
CA GLY A 421 -27.12 -7.86 -3.27
C GLY A 421 -26.06 -8.54 -2.41
N PRO A 422 -26.37 -8.83 -1.13
CA PRO A 422 -25.39 -9.39 -0.20
C PRO A 422 -24.85 -10.74 -0.66
N TRP A 423 -25.70 -11.60 -1.22
CA TRP A 423 -25.29 -12.90 -1.74
C TRP A 423 -24.41 -12.78 -2.98
N THR A 424 -24.79 -11.94 -3.94
CA THR A 424 -23.98 -11.67 -5.15
C THR A 424 -22.60 -11.15 -4.77
N PHE A 425 -22.53 -10.20 -3.82
CA PHE A 425 -21.26 -9.70 -3.30
C PHE A 425 -20.42 -10.81 -2.68
N VAL A 426 -20.99 -11.59 -1.75
CA VAL A 426 -20.25 -12.66 -1.06
C VAL A 426 -19.77 -13.74 -2.03
N LEU A 427 -20.60 -14.14 -2.99
CA LEU A 427 -20.29 -15.19 -3.97
C LEU A 427 -19.26 -14.76 -5.02
N LEU A 428 -19.22 -13.48 -5.39
CA LEU A 428 -18.34 -13.02 -6.46
C LEU A 428 -17.05 -12.41 -5.94
N SER A 429 -17.11 -11.59 -4.89
CA SER A 429 -15.94 -10.87 -4.39
C SER A 429 -14.95 -11.73 -3.60
N PHE A 430 -15.31 -12.98 -3.28
CA PHE A 430 -14.42 -13.91 -2.58
C PHE A 430 -14.36 -15.27 -3.27
N GLY A 431 -13.15 -15.80 -3.38
CA GLY A 431 -12.85 -17.07 -4.02
C GLY A 431 -13.11 -18.28 -3.12
N PRO A 432 -12.56 -19.46 -3.46
CA PRO A 432 -12.83 -20.71 -2.74
C PRO A 432 -12.43 -20.68 -1.26
N ALA A 433 -11.50 -19.81 -0.87
CA ALA A 433 -11.09 -19.66 0.51
C ALA A 433 -12.27 -19.34 1.45
N LEU A 434 -13.25 -18.55 1.00
CA LEU A 434 -14.42 -18.20 1.80
C LEU A 434 -15.20 -19.44 2.28
N PHE A 435 -15.38 -20.43 1.39
CA PHE A 435 -16.17 -21.62 1.67
C PHE A 435 -15.38 -22.72 2.36
N LEU A 436 -14.08 -22.82 2.08
CA LEU A 436 -13.25 -23.93 2.54
C LEU A 436 -12.50 -23.62 3.83
N ALA A 437 -12.16 -22.35 4.10
CA ALA A 437 -11.46 -21.95 5.32
C ALA A 437 -12.24 -22.28 6.62
N PRO A 438 -13.58 -22.14 6.71
CA PRO A 438 -14.33 -22.49 7.91
C PRO A 438 -14.11 -23.93 8.38
N LEU A 439 -13.79 -24.86 7.46
CA LEU A 439 -13.49 -26.26 7.79
C LEU A 439 -12.24 -26.41 8.66
N GLY A 440 -11.35 -25.42 8.68
CA GLY A 440 -10.13 -25.38 9.48
C GLY A 440 -10.31 -24.87 10.91
N VAL A 441 -11.46 -24.27 11.25
CA VAL A 441 -11.67 -23.61 12.56
C VAL A 441 -11.44 -24.55 13.73
N ARG A 442 -11.94 -25.80 13.65
CA ARG A 442 -11.75 -26.80 14.71
C ARG A 442 -10.28 -27.14 14.92
N ALA A 443 -9.52 -27.30 13.83
CA ALA A 443 -8.10 -27.61 13.90
C ALA A 443 -7.30 -26.41 14.43
N ALA A 444 -7.62 -25.20 13.96
CA ALA A 444 -7.05 -23.96 14.48
C ALA A 444 -7.31 -23.79 15.98
N PHE A 445 -8.52 -24.10 16.45
CA PHE A 445 -8.88 -23.99 17.87
C PHE A 445 -8.09 -24.96 18.75
N ARG A 446 -7.89 -26.20 18.26
CA ARG A 446 -7.03 -27.20 18.92
C ARG A 446 -5.57 -26.75 18.98
N ALA A 447 -5.08 -26.06 17.95
CA ALA A 447 -3.73 -25.54 17.91
C ALA A 447 -3.56 -24.32 18.84
N SER A 448 -4.50 -23.37 18.80
CA SER A 448 -4.52 -22.19 19.68
C SER A 448 -5.91 -21.55 19.74
N SER A 449 -6.60 -21.72 20.87
CA SER A 449 -7.87 -21.03 21.13
C SER A 449 -7.73 -19.52 21.13
N ARG A 450 -6.57 -18.99 21.57
CA ARG A 450 -6.27 -17.54 21.52
C ARG A 450 -6.25 -17.01 20.11
N LEU A 451 -5.57 -17.71 19.20
CA LEU A 451 -5.55 -17.35 17.78
C LEU A 451 -6.98 -17.27 17.23
N VAL A 452 -7.80 -18.30 17.45
CA VAL A 452 -9.18 -18.32 16.95
C VAL A 452 -10.03 -17.20 17.55
N MET A 453 -9.91 -16.92 18.86
CA MET A 453 -10.60 -15.78 19.49
C MET A 453 -10.18 -14.45 18.87
N THR A 454 -8.90 -14.27 18.57
CA THR A 454 -8.40 -13.05 17.91
C THR A 454 -8.87 -12.94 16.46
N LEU A 455 -8.82 -14.02 15.68
CA LEU A 455 -9.35 -14.04 14.30
C LEU A 455 -10.86 -13.74 14.29
N ALA A 456 -11.62 -14.35 15.20
CA ALA A 456 -13.04 -14.07 15.35
C ALA A 456 -13.30 -12.61 15.71
N SER A 457 -12.48 -12.01 16.60
CA SER A 457 -12.61 -10.59 16.97
C SER A 457 -12.31 -9.66 15.79
N ILE A 458 -11.28 -9.98 14.98
CA ILE A 458 -11.01 -9.25 13.73
C ILE A 458 -12.23 -9.35 12.81
N LEU A 459 -12.74 -10.56 12.55
CA LEU A 459 -13.90 -10.78 11.66
C LEU A 459 -15.15 -10.01 12.16
N VAL A 460 -15.42 -10.00 13.46
CA VAL A 460 -16.55 -9.25 14.04
C VAL A 460 -16.35 -7.75 13.83
N VAL A 461 -15.20 -7.19 14.17
CA VAL A 461 -14.95 -5.74 14.05
C VAL A 461 -15.00 -5.31 12.58
N ILE A 462 -14.36 -6.03 11.66
CA ILE A 462 -14.39 -5.68 10.24
C ILE A 462 -15.80 -5.82 9.66
N THR A 463 -16.60 -6.80 10.11
CA THR A 463 -17.99 -6.95 9.67
C THR A 463 -18.84 -5.77 10.14
N VAL A 464 -18.71 -5.38 11.41
CA VAL A 464 -19.42 -4.21 11.95
C VAL A 464 -19.03 -2.95 11.19
N VAL A 465 -17.73 -2.71 10.99
CA VAL A 465 -17.26 -1.53 10.24
C VAL A 465 -17.73 -1.58 8.79
N PHE A 466 -17.63 -2.72 8.11
CA PHE A 466 -18.10 -2.89 6.74
C PHE A 466 -19.61 -2.60 6.58
N LEU A 467 -20.42 -3.03 7.56
CA LEU A 467 -21.87 -2.85 7.54
C LEU A 467 -22.32 -1.45 7.94
N PHE A 468 -21.58 -0.76 8.80
CA PHE A 468 -22.08 0.44 9.47
C PHE A 468 -21.24 1.71 9.29
N VAL A 469 -20.05 1.62 8.69
CA VAL A 469 -19.14 2.75 8.54
C VAL A 469 -18.77 2.92 7.08
N ASP A 470 -18.92 4.13 6.56
CA ASP A 470 -18.41 4.54 5.26
C ASP A 470 -17.65 5.87 5.39
N LEU A 471 -16.90 6.23 4.35
CA LEU A 471 -16.14 7.48 4.29
C LEU A 471 -16.77 8.44 3.29
N ARG A 472 -17.07 9.65 3.75
CA ARG A 472 -17.63 10.71 2.90
C ARG A 472 -16.68 11.03 1.74
N GLY A 473 -17.21 11.07 0.53
CA GLY A 473 -16.45 11.31 -0.71
C GLY A 473 -15.65 10.10 -1.21
N HIS A 474 -15.64 9.00 -0.46
CA HIS A 474 -15.00 7.73 -0.81
C HIS A 474 -15.95 6.56 -0.59
N GLU A 475 -17.25 6.82 -0.70
CA GLU A 475 -18.29 5.85 -0.39
C GLU A 475 -18.10 4.57 -1.20
N ASN A 476 -18.45 3.43 -0.59
CA ASN A 476 -18.42 2.12 -1.26
C ASN A 476 -17.03 1.63 -1.73
N THR A 477 -15.93 2.20 -1.23
CA THR A 477 -14.57 1.82 -1.68
C THR A 477 -13.59 1.60 -0.54
N GLN A 478 -13.11 2.69 0.08
CA GLN A 478 -11.96 2.64 0.98
C GLN A 478 -12.18 1.72 2.18
N VAL A 479 -13.33 1.78 2.84
CA VAL A 479 -13.64 0.91 3.99
C VAL A 479 -13.70 -0.56 3.56
N ILE A 480 -14.30 -0.84 2.40
CA ILE A 480 -14.52 -2.20 1.91
C ILE A 480 -13.21 -2.86 1.50
N PHE A 481 -12.32 -2.15 0.80
CA PHE A 481 -11.00 -2.68 0.45
C PHE A 481 -10.23 -3.14 1.69
N ARG A 482 -10.23 -2.33 2.76
CA ARG A 482 -9.46 -2.62 3.97
C ARG A 482 -10.06 -3.73 4.82
N THR A 483 -11.39 -3.78 4.93
CA THR A 483 -12.08 -4.88 5.62
C THR A 483 -11.95 -6.20 4.84
N GLY A 484 -12.03 -6.16 3.50
CA GLY A 484 -11.80 -7.32 2.62
C GLY A 484 -10.39 -7.92 2.78
N HIS A 485 -9.35 -7.09 2.77
CA HIS A 485 -7.97 -7.55 3.00
C HIS A 485 -7.77 -8.24 4.36
N LEU A 486 -8.37 -7.71 5.43
CA LEU A 486 -8.34 -8.36 6.74
C LEU A 486 -9.10 -9.69 6.75
N MET A 487 -10.20 -9.79 5.98
CA MET A 487 -10.90 -11.05 5.81
C MET A 487 -10.04 -12.08 5.07
N TYR A 488 -9.37 -11.71 3.97
CA TYR A 488 -8.43 -12.61 3.27
C TYR A 488 -7.31 -13.11 4.17
N LEU A 489 -6.77 -12.27 5.05
CA LEU A 489 -5.80 -12.67 6.06
C LEU A 489 -6.36 -13.78 6.97
N CYS A 490 -7.57 -13.59 7.52
CA CYS A 490 -8.20 -14.59 8.37
C CYS A 490 -8.50 -15.89 7.61
N LEU A 491 -9.02 -15.78 6.38
CA LEU A 491 -9.32 -16.92 5.52
C LEU A 491 -8.05 -17.70 5.17
N GLY A 492 -6.94 -17.04 4.84
CA GLY A 492 -5.67 -17.70 4.53
C GLY A 492 -5.11 -18.49 5.71
N ILE A 493 -5.21 -17.97 6.93
CA ILE A 493 -4.78 -18.73 8.13
C ILE A 493 -5.67 -19.96 8.32
N LEU A 494 -6.98 -19.80 8.29
CA LEU A 494 -7.94 -20.88 8.53
C LEU A 494 -7.91 -21.95 7.42
N LEU A 495 -7.70 -21.54 6.17
CA LEU A 495 -7.59 -22.46 5.03
C LEU A 495 -6.37 -23.37 5.15
N ALA A 496 -5.24 -22.88 5.67
CA ALA A 496 -4.08 -23.75 5.92
C ALA A 496 -4.41 -24.87 6.92
N PHE A 497 -5.15 -24.55 7.99
CA PHE A 497 -5.64 -25.55 8.94
C PHE A 497 -6.67 -26.51 8.33
N ALA A 498 -7.53 -26.04 7.43
CA ALA A 498 -8.47 -26.88 6.70
C ALA A 498 -7.71 -27.93 5.87
N ILE A 499 -6.70 -27.50 5.10
CA ILE A 499 -5.88 -28.37 4.27
C ILE A 499 -5.20 -29.47 5.09
N ASP A 500 -4.52 -29.12 6.18
CA ASP A 500 -3.82 -30.13 6.98
C ASP A 500 -4.78 -31.10 7.67
N SER A 501 -5.85 -30.59 8.27
CA SER A 501 -6.78 -31.42 9.03
C SER A 501 -7.51 -32.43 8.14
N TRP A 502 -7.86 -32.05 6.91
CA TRP A 502 -8.52 -32.93 5.96
C TRP A 502 -7.56 -33.94 5.33
N ARG A 503 -6.31 -33.54 5.07
CA ARG A 503 -5.25 -34.47 4.63
C ARG A 503 -4.97 -35.54 5.68
N ALA A 504 -4.99 -35.17 6.96
CA ALA A 504 -4.82 -36.11 8.07
C ALA A 504 -6.04 -37.03 8.31
N ALA A 505 -7.24 -36.65 7.83
CA ALA A 505 -8.49 -37.34 8.14
C ALA A 505 -8.82 -38.54 7.22
N GLY A 506 -7.95 -38.89 6.26
CA GLY A 506 -8.10 -40.05 5.36
C GLY A 506 -8.17 -39.70 3.87
N GLY A 507 -7.99 -40.73 3.02
CA GLY A 507 -7.80 -40.56 1.56
C GLY A 507 -8.95 -39.82 0.86
N TRP A 508 -10.21 -40.24 1.06
CA TRP A 508 -11.35 -39.63 0.37
C TRP A 508 -11.58 -38.17 0.76
N ARG A 509 -11.39 -37.80 2.03
CA ARG A 509 -11.52 -36.41 2.50
C ARG A 509 -10.44 -35.53 1.88
N SER A 510 -9.21 -36.02 1.87
CA SER A 510 -8.10 -35.33 1.20
C SER A 510 -8.36 -35.12 -0.29
N VAL A 511 -8.89 -36.14 -0.98
CA VAL A 511 -9.25 -36.05 -2.41
C VAL A 511 -10.40 -35.07 -2.61
N ALA A 512 -11.45 -35.11 -1.79
CA ALA A 512 -12.58 -34.20 -1.88
C ALA A 512 -12.17 -32.74 -1.69
N LEU A 513 -11.38 -32.43 -0.65
CA LEU A 513 -10.89 -31.07 -0.41
C LEU A 513 -9.95 -30.60 -1.53
N SER A 514 -9.02 -31.45 -1.97
CA SER A 514 -8.10 -31.10 -3.06
C SER A 514 -8.87 -30.84 -4.36
N THR A 515 -9.89 -31.65 -4.65
CA THR A 515 -10.77 -31.45 -5.82
C THR A 515 -11.54 -30.14 -5.71
N ALA A 516 -12.14 -29.86 -4.54
CA ALA A 516 -12.87 -28.61 -4.30
C ALA A 516 -11.95 -27.38 -4.42
N LEU A 517 -10.71 -27.47 -3.91
CA LEU A 517 -9.70 -26.42 -4.05
C LEU A 517 -9.30 -26.21 -5.50
N LEU A 518 -9.02 -27.29 -6.24
CA LEU A 518 -8.61 -27.20 -7.64
C LEU A 518 -9.72 -26.64 -8.52
N LEU A 519 -10.95 -27.12 -8.36
CA LEU A 519 -12.11 -26.60 -9.10
C LEU A 519 -12.39 -25.15 -8.74
N GLY A 520 -12.44 -24.83 -7.45
CA GLY A 520 -12.64 -23.46 -7.00
C GLY A 520 -11.53 -22.51 -7.46
N ALA A 521 -10.27 -22.96 -7.43
CA ALA A 521 -9.15 -22.18 -7.95
C ALA A 521 -9.24 -21.99 -9.47
N ALA A 522 -9.62 -23.03 -10.23
CA ALA A 522 -9.77 -22.94 -11.67
C ALA A 522 -10.86 -21.93 -12.08
N VAL A 523 -11.94 -21.82 -11.28
CA VAL A 523 -13.02 -20.83 -11.51
C VAL A 523 -12.62 -19.43 -11.02
N ALA A 524 -11.81 -19.30 -9.97
CA ALA A 524 -11.39 -17.98 -9.46
C ALA A 524 -10.16 -17.39 -10.17
N LEU A 525 -9.27 -18.23 -10.71
CA LEU A 525 -8.03 -17.81 -11.39
C LEU A 525 -8.24 -16.81 -12.53
N PRO A 526 -9.32 -16.88 -13.34
CA PRO A 526 -9.59 -15.88 -14.37
C PRO A 526 -9.57 -14.44 -13.86
N THR A 527 -10.01 -14.17 -12.63
CA THR A 527 -9.96 -12.82 -12.08
C THR A 527 -8.54 -12.27 -12.09
N VAL A 528 -7.61 -12.99 -11.45
CA VAL A 528 -6.21 -12.55 -11.35
C VAL A 528 -5.52 -12.58 -12.70
N ALA A 529 -5.80 -13.56 -13.56
CA ALA A 529 -5.17 -13.68 -14.88
C ALA A 529 -5.54 -12.51 -15.81
N LEU A 530 -6.84 -12.19 -15.91
CA LEU A 530 -7.32 -11.08 -16.74
C LEU A 530 -6.88 -9.74 -16.16
N ASP A 531 -6.94 -9.58 -14.84
CA ASP A 531 -6.53 -8.34 -14.18
C ASP A 531 -5.02 -8.10 -14.26
N TRP A 532 -4.20 -9.15 -14.13
CA TRP A 532 -2.75 -9.10 -14.35
C TRP A 532 -2.41 -8.68 -15.78
N TYR A 533 -3.13 -9.20 -16.78
CA TYR A 533 -2.98 -8.75 -18.17
C TYR A 533 -3.39 -7.28 -18.32
N ASN A 534 -4.51 -6.88 -17.75
CA ASN A 534 -5.00 -5.50 -17.80
C ASN A 534 -4.05 -4.51 -17.13
N ALA A 535 -3.40 -4.91 -16.04
CA ALA A 535 -2.46 -4.07 -15.30
C ALA A 535 -1.15 -3.83 -16.07
N ARG A 536 -0.79 -4.71 -17.01
CA ARG A 536 0.41 -4.57 -17.86
C ARG A 536 0.12 -4.00 -19.26
N ASP A 537 -1.14 -3.93 -19.67
CA ASP A 537 -1.50 -3.51 -21.03
C ASP A 537 -1.48 -1.99 -21.20
N ILE A 538 -0.28 -1.43 -21.34
CA ILE A 538 -0.08 0.01 -21.60
C ILE A 538 -0.56 0.45 -23.00
N SER A 539 -0.87 -0.48 -23.91
CA SER A 539 -1.34 -0.16 -25.26
C SER A 539 -2.81 0.23 -25.33
N ASN A 540 -3.59 -0.06 -24.28
CA ASN A 540 -5.02 0.23 -24.26
C ASN A 540 -5.29 1.72 -23.99
N ILE A 541 -5.60 2.45 -25.06
CA ILE A 541 -5.96 3.87 -25.07
C ILE A 541 -7.47 4.13 -24.94
N GLU A 542 -8.28 3.08 -24.78
CA GLU A 542 -9.72 3.23 -24.69
C GLU A 542 -10.15 3.89 -23.37
N ASN A 543 -11.31 4.52 -23.39
CA ASN A 543 -11.92 5.05 -22.18
C ASN A 543 -12.65 3.95 -21.42
N SER A 544 -12.53 3.98 -20.10
CA SER A 544 -13.35 3.17 -19.22
C SER A 544 -14.82 3.64 -19.25
N PRO A 545 -15.77 2.78 -18.82
CA PRO A 545 -17.14 3.23 -18.60
C PRO A 545 -17.28 4.39 -17.59
N GLY A 546 -16.24 4.65 -16.78
CA GLY A 546 -16.16 5.80 -15.88
C GLY A 546 -15.66 7.09 -16.55
N ASN A 547 -15.54 7.11 -17.89
CA ASN A 547 -15.07 8.23 -18.71
C ASN A 547 -13.66 8.72 -18.35
N PHE A 548 -12.75 7.78 -18.11
CA PHE A 548 -11.31 8.06 -17.96
C PHE A 548 -10.51 7.08 -18.83
N PRO A 549 -9.36 7.50 -19.39
CA PRO A 549 -8.55 6.62 -20.23
C PRO A 549 -7.96 5.48 -19.39
N TRP A 550 -7.97 4.27 -19.93
CA TRP A 550 -7.40 3.10 -19.27
C TRP A 550 -5.87 3.20 -19.13
N THR A 551 -5.20 3.86 -20.07
CA THR A 551 -3.79 4.28 -19.95
C THR A 551 -3.70 5.80 -20.03
N VAL A 552 -3.21 6.42 -18.97
CA VAL A 552 -2.84 7.84 -18.93
C VAL A 552 -1.45 7.98 -19.54
N HIS A 553 -1.31 8.92 -20.47
CA HIS A 553 -0.03 9.27 -21.06
C HIS A 553 0.41 10.65 -20.59
N ILE A 554 1.67 10.77 -20.20
CA ILE A 554 2.34 12.07 -20.04
C ILE A 554 3.09 12.31 -21.35
N SER A 555 2.65 13.30 -22.13
CA SER A 555 3.20 13.55 -23.47
C SER A 555 4.70 13.86 -23.41
N PRO A 556 5.45 13.69 -24.51
CA PRO A 556 6.87 14.07 -24.55
C PRO A 556 7.12 15.54 -24.19
N ASP A 557 6.20 16.44 -24.56
CA ASP A 557 6.31 17.87 -24.24
C ASP A 557 5.98 18.14 -22.76
N ASP A 558 4.96 17.47 -22.20
CA ASP A 558 4.66 17.51 -20.75
C ASP A 558 5.85 16.99 -19.92
N ASP A 559 6.42 15.83 -20.28
CA ASP A 559 7.57 15.25 -19.58
C ASP A 559 8.79 16.19 -19.64
N ALA A 560 9.09 16.73 -20.82
CA ALA A 560 10.17 17.70 -20.98
C ALA A 560 9.97 18.97 -20.13
N ALA A 561 8.74 19.46 -20.04
CA ALA A 561 8.41 20.62 -19.21
C ALA A 561 8.49 20.29 -17.71
N ALA A 562 8.04 19.10 -17.29
CA ALA A 562 8.17 18.64 -15.90
C ALA A 562 9.64 18.54 -15.49
N GLN A 563 10.50 18.01 -16.38
CA GLN A 563 11.95 17.95 -16.17
C GLN A 563 12.58 19.35 -16.08
N TYR A 564 12.19 20.28 -16.96
CA TYR A 564 12.63 21.68 -16.89
C TYR A 564 12.22 22.31 -15.55
N ILE A 565 10.94 22.19 -15.17
CA ILE A 565 10.42 22.74 -13.91
C ILE A 565 11.21 22.19 -12.73
N HIS A 566 11.48 20.88 -12.73
CA HIS A 566 12.24 20.24 -11.66
C HIS A 566 13.70 20.66 -11.61
N ALA A 567 14.36 20.82 -12.75
CA ALA A 567 15.79 21.14 -12.82
C ALA A 567 16.10 22.63 -12.63
N VAL A 568 15.21 23.52 -13.09
CA VAL A 568 15.52 24.96 -13.24
C VAL A 568 14.80 25.82 -12.19
N LEU A 569 13.53 25.54 -11.88
CA LEU A 569 12.79 26.39 -10.95
C LEU A 569 13.20 26.12 -9.49
N PRO A 570 13.11 27.09 -8.58
CA PRO A 570 13.39 26.85 -7.16
C PRO A 570 12.51 25.73 -6.57
N ALA A 571 13.05 24.91 -5.66
CA ALA A 571 12.28 23.83 -5.03
C ALA A 571 11.11 24.33 -4.16
N THR A 572 11.17 25.58 -3.71
CA THR A 572 10.13 26.28 -2.96
C THR A 572 9.08 26.94 -3.84
N ALA A 573 9.31 27.05 -5.16
CA ALA A 573 8.38 27.72 -6.06
C ALA A 573 7.05 26.98 -6.15
N THR A 574 5.96 27.74 -6.18
CA THR A 574 4.64 27.22 -6.51
C THR A 574 4.44 27.23 -8.02
N VAL A 575 4.05 26.08 -8.57
CA VAL A 575 3.75 25.93 -9.99
C VAL A 575 2.29 25.51 -10.14
N GLN A 576 1.53 26.27 -10.91
CA GLN A 576 0.09 26.07 -11.04
C GLN A 576 -0.28 25.53 -12.43
N THR A 577 -1.14 24.50 -12.45
CA THR A 577 -1.89 24.07 -13.65
C THR A 577 -3.36 24.37 -13.45
N ASP A 578 -4.17 24.26 -14.51
CA ASP A 578 -5.62 24.26 -14.37
C ASP A 578 -6.07 22.88 -13.86
N ALA A 579 -6.23 22.74 -12.54
CA ALA A 579 -6.45 21.45 -11.89
C ALA A 579 -7.85 20.86 -12.16
N LEU A 580 -8.85 21.69 -12.46
CA LEU A 580 -10.22 21.25 -12.77
C LEU A 580 -10.29 20.40 -14.05
N PRO A 581 -9.86 20.88 -15.23
CA PRO A 581 -9.93 20.11 -16.48
C PRO A 581 -9.00 18.90 -16.51
N ARG A 582 -7.91 18.90 -15.74
CA ARG A 582 -7.04 17.72 -15.56
C ARG A 582 -7.74 16.59 -14.81
N GLY A 583 -8.78 16.90 -14.04
CA GLY A 583 -9.75 15.95 -13.51
C GLY A 583 -9.11 14.84 -12.68
N ARG A 584 -9.37 13.58 -13.05
CA ARG A 584 -8.72 12.40 -12.45
C ARG A 584 -7.51 11.91 -13.24
N ASN A 585 -7.20 12.50 -14.40
CA ASN A 585 -6.24 11.93 -15.36
C ASN A 585 -4.79 12.35 -15.02
N THR A 586 -4.53 13.65 -14.95
CA THR A 586 -3.18 14.19 -14.72
C THR A 586 -3.18 15.22 -13.60
N TRP A 587 -4.02 14.98 -12.58
CA TRP A 587 -4.30 15.91 -11.48
C TRP A 587 -3.08 16.24 -10.62
N ALA A 588 -2.16 15.28 -10.50
CA ALA A 588 -0.92 15.39 -9.74
C ALA A 588 0.29 15.68 -10.64
N PHE A 589 0.10 16.12 -11.89
CA PHE A 589 1.21 16.29 -12.85
C PHE A 589 2.38 17.11 -12.27
N VAL A 590 2.08 18.29 -11.73
CA VAL A 590 3.09 19.18 -11.14
C VAL A 590 3.75 18.57 -9.90
N THR A 591 2.97 17.92 -9.04
CA THR A 591 3.46 17.44 -7.74
C THR A 591 4.23 16.13 -7.85
N ALA A 592 3.80 15.22 -8.74
CA ALA A 592 4.40 13.91 -8.95
C ALA A 592 5.60 13.95 -9.91
N PHE A 593 5.47 14.63 -11.05
CA PHE A 593 6.48 14.61 -12.12
C PHE A 593 7.42 15.80 -12.02
N ALA A 594 6.86 17.01 -11.92
CA ALA A 594 7.66 18.24 -11.83
C ALA A 594 8.21 18.51 -10.40
N ARG A 595 7.71 17.75 -9.41
CA ARG A 595 8.10 17.83 -7.98
C ARG A 595 7.99 19.24 -7.40
N ARG A 596 7.05 20.04 -7.87
CA ARG A 596 6.75 21.36 -7.31
C ARG A 596 5.46 21.32 -6.53
N ARG A 597 5.31 22.29 -5.63
CA ARG A 597 4.05 22.46 -4.90
C ARG A 597 3.13 23.28 -5.79
N MET A 598 1.84 23.02 -5.71
CA MET A 598 0.81 23.86 -6.31
C MET A 598 0.32 24.83 -5.24
N ALA A 599 -0.01 26.06 -5.64
CA ALA A 599 -0.68 26.98 -4.72
C ALA A 599 -2.04 26.39 -4.30
N VAL A 600 -2.76 25.86 -5.30
CA VAL A 600 -4.03 25.16 -5.12
C VAL A 600 -4.06 23.96 -6.06
N GLY A 601 -4.37 22.77 -5.58
CA GLY A 601 -4.60 21.64 -6.47
C GLY A 601 -5.66 20.66 -5.98
N ASN A 602 -5.83 19.57 -6.73
CA ASN A 602 -6.85 18.58 -6.46
C ASN A 602 -6.32 17.53 -5.46
N GLY A 603 -6.53 17.72 -4.16
CA GLY A 603 -6.10 16.74 -3.15
C GLY A 603 -6.98 15.47 -3.12
N LEU A 604 -6.92 14.62 -4.14
CA LEU A 604 -7.80 13.45 -4.29
C LEU A 604 -7.71 12.42 -3.13
N PHE A 605 -6.62 12.40 -2.37
CA PHE A 605 -6.46 11.56 -1.18
C PHE A 605 -7.01 12.19 0.11
N THR A 606 -7.56 13.40 0.05
CA THR A 606 -8.14 14.05 1.23
C THR A 606 -9.52 13.46 1.57
N LEU A 607 -9.82 13.42 2.87
CA LEU A 607 -11.13 13.03 3.42
C LEU A 607 -12.22 14.05 3.10
N ASN A 608 -11.86 15.26 2.64
CA ASN A 608 -12.79 16.28 2.19
C ASN A 608 -12.45 16.73 0.76
N PRO A 609 -12.92 16.01 -0.28
CA PRO A 609 -12.61 16.32 -1.67
C PRO A 609 -13.18 17.68 -2.14
N THR A 610 -14.17 18.24 -1.42
CA THR A 610 -14.76 19.54 -1.76
C THR A 610 -13.95 20.72 -1.25
N ARG A 611 -13.01 20.50 -0.34
CA ARG A 611 -12.24 21.54 0.34
C ARG A 611 -11.54 22.50 -0.63
N TYR A 612 -10.97 21.97 -1.71
CA TYR A 612 -10.18 22.76 -2.66
C TYR A 612 -11.02 23.34 -3.80
N GLN A 613 -12.28 22.93 -3.95
CA GLN A 613 -13.13 23.30 -5.08
C GLN A 613 -13.26 24.82 -5.29
N PRO A 614 -13.50 25.66 -4.25
CA PRO A 614 -13.62 27.10 -4.46
C PRO A 614 -12.32 27.74 -4.98
N ALA A 615 -11.18 27.32 -4.45
CA ALA A 615 -9.88 27.86 -4.86
C ALA A 615 -9.48 27.33 -6.24
N MET A 616 -9.81 26.07 -6.56
CA MET A 616 -9.62 25.50 -7.89
C MET A 616 -10.48 26.22 -8.94
N ALA A 617 -11.72 26.60 -8.59
CA ALA A 617 -12.58 27.39 -9.46
C ALA A 617 -11.97 28.77 -9.76
N ARG A 618 -11.41 29.46 -8.75
CA ARG A 618 -10.69 30.73 -8.98
C ARG A 618 -9.49 30.59 -9.91
N VAL A 619 -8.71 29.50 -9.80
CA VAL A 619 -7.62 29.22 -10.74
C VAL A 619 -8.19 29.06 -12.15
N HIS A 620 -9.23 28.24 -12.31
CA HIS A 620 -9.86 28.00 -13.60
C HIS A 620 -10.43 29.27 -14.24
N GLU A 621 -11.07 30.13 -13.44
CA GLU A 621 -11.53 31.46 -13.87
C GLU A 621 -10.37 32.33 -14.38
N ALA A 622 -9.18 32.27 -13.77
CA ALA A 622 -7.99 32.98 -14.26
C ALA A 622 -7.52 32.45 -15.63
N TYR A 623 -7.60 31.14 -15.87
CA TYR A 623 -7.31 30.56 -17.19
C TYR A 623 -8.35 30.97 -18.23
N GLN A 624 -9.64 30.96 -17.89
CA GLN A 624 -10.75 31.29 -18.79
C GLN A 624 -10.90 32.78 -19.08
N SER A 625 -10.59 33.64 -18.12
CA SER A 625 -10.79 35.08 -18.21
C SER A 625 -10.05 35.65 -19.42
N PRO A 626 -10.66 36.53 -20.24
CA PRO A 626 -9.93 37.22 -21.30
C PRO A 626 -9.02 38.33 -20.76
N SER A 627 -9.20 38.76 -19.51
CA SER A 627 -8.43 39.86 -18.90
C SER A 627 -7.13 39.34 -18.30
N ALA A 628 -6.00 39.80 -18.84
CA ALA A 628 -4.67 39.49 -18.33
C ALA A 628 -4.47 40.02 -16.89
N GLN A 629 -4.95 41.23 -16.60
CA GLN A 629 -4.92 41.81 -15.25
C GLN A 629 -5.72 40.98 -14.24
N ALA A 630 -6.94 40.56 -14.58
CA ALA A 630 -7.75 39.75 -13.65
C ALA A 630 -7.08 38.41 -13.33
N ALA A 631 -6.51 37.76 -14.35
CA ALA A 631 -5.77 36.52 -14.16
C ALA A 631 -4.49 36.75 -13.32
N HIS A 632 -3.80 37.86 -13.55
CA HIS A 632 -2.59 38.24 -12.80
C HIS A 632 -2.90 38.46 -11.33
N THR A 633 -3.91 39.28 -11.01
CA THR A 633 -4.37 39.49 -9.63
C THR A 633 -4.75 38.18 -8.96
N ALA A 634 -5.50 37.31 -9.64
CA ALA A 634 -5.87 36.00 -9.08
C ALA A 634 -4.64 35.13 -8.77
N PHE A 635 -3.65 35.08 -9.67
CA PHE A 635 -2.43 34.32 -9.45
C PHE A 635 -1.55 34.91 -8.33
N VAL A 636 -1.43 36.24 -8.24
CA VAL A 636 -0.71 36.91 -7.14
C VAL A 636 -1.39 36.63 -5.81
N ASP A 637 -2.71 36.80 -5.72
CA ASP A 637 -3.48 36.56 -4.49
C ASP A 637 -3.38 35.12 -3.99
N LEU A 638 -3.33 34.16 -4.92
CA LEU A 638 -3.18 32.74 -4.60
C LEU A 638 -1.73 32.36 -4.28
N GLY A 639 -0.76 33.25 -4.47
CA GLY A 639 0.65 32.97 -4.26
C GLY A 639 1.25 32.03 -5.30
N VAL A 640 0.82 32.15 -6.56
CA VAL A 640 1.37 31.41 -7.71
C VAL A 640 2.65 32.11 -8.20
N ASP A 641 3.79 31.41 -8.18
CA ASP A 641 5.05 31.92 -8.72
C ASP A 641 5.17 31.66 -10.23
N TYR A 642 4.74 30.48 -10.66
CA TYR A 642 4.76 30.05 -12.06
C TYR A 642 3.47 29.32 -12.41
N PHE A 643 3.10 29.32 -13.68
CA PHE A 643 1.99 28.52 -14.17
C PHE A 643 2.29 27.90 -15.53
N TYR A 644 1.55 26.83 -15.83
CA TYR A 644 1.78 25.92 -16.93
C TYR A 644 0.60 25.97 -17.91
N VAL A 645 0.89 26.06 -19.21
CA VAL A 645 -0.11 26.00 -20.28
C VAL A 645 0.30 24.91 -21.27
N GLY A 646 -0.42 23.78 -21.29
CA GLY A 646 -0.22 22.71 -22.26
C GLY A 646 -1.51 22.36 -23.01
N ASP A 647 -1.55 21.18 -23.63
CA ASP A 647 -2.67 20.76 -24.48
C ASP A 647 -4.01 20.72 -23.74
N VAL A 648 -4.02 20.28 -22.47
CA VAL A 648 -5.25 20.24 -21.66
C VAL A 648 -5.79 21.64 -21.44
N GLU A 649 -4.94 22.57 -20.98
CA GLU A 649 -5.33 23.96 -20.75
C GLU A 649 -5.77 24.64 -22.05
N ARG A 650 -5.06 24.43 -23.16
CA ARG A 650 -5.41 25.00 -24.47
C ARG A 650 -6.74 24.47 -24.99
N LYS A 651 -6.98 23.15 -24.88
CA LYS A 651 -8.21 22.52 -25.35
C LYS A 651 -9.45 23.03 -24.62
N VAL A 652 -9.35 23.25 -23.30
CA VAL A 652 -10.50 23.66 -22.48
C VAL A 652 -10.71 25.18 -22.49
N ASN A 653 -9.62 25.96 -22.49
CA ASN A 653 -9.70 27.42 -22.34
C ASN A 653 -9.56 28.18 -23.67
N GLY A 654 -9.27 27.48 -24.78
CA GLY A 654 -9.26 28.05 -26.13
C GLY A 654 -8.30 29.23 -26.28
N ALA A 655 -8.77 30.30 -26.92
CA ALA A 655 -7.97 31.51 -27.17
C ALA A 655 -7.62 32.27 -25.89
N SER A 656 -8.33 32.07 -24.78
CA SER A 656 -8.11 32.83 -23.53
C SER A 656 -6.73 32.64 -22.92
N VAL A 657 -6.02 31.54 -23.22
CA VAL A 657 -4.65 31.34 -22.71
C VAL A 657 -3.59 32.12 -23.51
N GLN A 658 -3.92 32.61 -24.71
CA GLN A 658 -2.98 33.40 -25.52
C GLN A 658 -2.61 34.74 -24.85
N LYS A 659 -3.49 35.26 -23.99
CA LYS A 659 -3.25 36.50 -23.23
C LYS A 659 -1.95 36.45 -22.42
N PHE A 660 -1.54 35.27 -21.95
CA PHE A 660 -0.34 35.13 -21.13
C PHE A 660 0.92 35.51 -21.91
N ALA A 661 1.04 35.06 -23.16
CA ALA A 661 2.17 35.42 -24.03
C ALA A 661 2.14 36.88 -24.51
N LEU A 662 0.94 37.48 -24.62
CA LEU A 662 0.76 38.85 -25.09
C LEU A 662 1.06 39.93 -24.04
N HIS A 663 1.17 39.56 -22.77
CA HIS A 663 1.39 40.49 -21.65
C HIS A 663 2.64 40.13 -20.83
N PRO A 664 3.85 40.22 -21.41
CA PRO A 664 5.10 39.82 -20.74
C PRO A 664 5.44 40.64 -19.49
N SER A 665 4.87 41.84 -19.34
CA SER A 665 4.99 42.65 -18.12
C SER A 665 4.25 42.07 -16.92
N LEU A 666 3.27 41.18 -17.16
CA LEU A 666 2.52 40.47 -16.12
C LEU A 666 2.96 38.99 -16.03
N PHE A 667 3.28 38.39 -17.17
CA PHE A 667 3.59 36.97 -17.31
C PHE A 667 4.82 36.75 -18.18
N GLN A 668 5.97 36.57 -17.54
CA GLN A 668 7.23 36.37 -18.26
C GLN A 668 7.34 34.91 -18.76
N PRO A 669 7.43 34.64 -20.07
CA PRO A 669 7.67 33.29 -20.56
C PRO A 669 9.09 32.83 -20.14
N VAL A 670 9.19 31.65 -19.53
CA VAL A 670 10.47 31.08 -19.07
C VAL A 670 10.80 29.75 -19.74
N TYR A 671 9.81 29.09 -20.35
CA TYR A 671 9.99 27.86 -21.12
C TYR A 671 8.96 27.78 -22.25
N TRP A 672 9.41 27.29 -23.40
CA TRP A 672 8.56 26.96 -24.54
C TRP A 672 9.12 25.73 -25.24
N ARG A 673 8.29 24.71 -25.45
CA ARG A 673 8.61 23.54 -26.28
C ARG A 673 7.32 22.91 -26.78
N GLY A 674 7.21 22.75 -28.11
CA GLY A 674 6.07 22.09 -28.73
C GLY A 674 4.75 22.76 -28.34
N SER A 675 3.86 22.01 -27.70
CA SER A 675 2.56 22.52 -27.22
C SER A 675 2.59 23.25 -25.87
N VAL A 676 3.74 23.25 -25.19
CA VAL A 676 3.84 23.59 -23.77
C VAL A 676 4.58 24.90 -23.52
N GLU A 677 3.99 25.74 -22.66
CA GLU A 677 4.56 26.99 -22.16
C GLU A 677 4.56 27.03 -20.63
N VAL A 678 5.62 27.59 -20.05
CA VAL A 678 5.67 27.92 -18.62
C VAL A 678 5.95 29.41 -18.48
N PHE A 679 5.13 30.06 -17.66
CA PHE A 679 5.20 31.49 -17.39
C PHE A 679 5.52 31.74 -15.93
N LYS A 680 6.31 32.77 -15.65
CA LYS A 680 6.51 33.34 -14.33
C LYS A 680 5.53 34.50 -14.11
N VAL A 681 4.90 34.54 -12.95
CA VAL A 681 4.05 35.67 -12.54
C VAL A 681 4.95 36.81 -12.04
N VAL A 682 4.87 37.98 -12.66
CA VAL A 682 5.65 39.17 -12.27
C VAL A 682 4.98 39.79 -11.04
N LYS A 683 5.67 39.83 -9.90
CA LYS A 683 5.11 40.34 -8.62
C LYS A 683 5.27 41.86 -8.47
#